data_AF-A0A1Y1XDB6-F1
#
_entry.id   AF-A0A1Y1XDB6-F1
#
_cell.length_a   1.000
_cell.length_b   1.000
_cell.length_c   1.000
_cell.angle_alpha   90.00
_cell.angle_beta   90.00
_cell.angle_gamma   90.00
#
_symmetry.space_group_name_H-M   'P 1'
#
loop_
_entity.id
_entity.type
_entity.pdbx_description
1 polymer ?
#
loop_
_entity_poly.entity_id
_entity_poly.type
_entity_poly.pdbx_seq_one_letter_code
_entity_poly.pdbx_strand_id
1 'polypeptide(L)'
;MNLKFILKSLSLFFLASSPLIYAKDPDDVCTELKQNIKSKVEYFSCESKGGKNIININDGSLSIEDFNKIFSYDTISSFTYGVTKDQYDFSNNNYPTSINKLTNLKKLKNLKSLEIIYHVISSNECSTSCEEYYLGTLEKNTLKDLNNLEELFIAGIKFSQDNINEISSLKNLKSLTFNRYSLDNSLNFKSLSNLDKLTELKFYHNKFGYRNGDKIIPNEFINAFKSVKDLEISDVENQLNISLPNLVTLKLDLHNQKDNSYLKNLSKLRNLYLYVGGDDFSFLENVNQITNLYIGYITSSYPFGYPNTNADCKFSKNSSLKTLKFHAIYIEDSLVNEILKLSNLTKLTFSNCYISSLSKEGFKQLKTLEDRCPFEFEYDNDYEIYETGNWPSENKKKYKNESCKIPSTTIKTKTTTKTTTTTKKTTTTKTSKKPESTSLGKCGKDYGNCPSGQCCSKYGWCGKTEEYCSISKGCQSEFGKCNNNGNTSTTTTTTKTKTTKSSTKTSTKTSTKTTTTTKKTTTTKTSKKPESTSLGKCGKDYGNCPSGQCCSKYGWCGKTEEYCSISKGCQSEFGKCNNNSNTSTTTITTKTKTTKSSTKSSTKSSIKTTTKTTKTTKKPESTSLGKCGNEYGNCPSGQCCSKYGWCGTSTKHCGTGCQSKFGICN
;
A
#
# COMPACT_ATOMS: atom_id res chain seq x y z
N MET A 1 -63.70 54.87 25.13
CA MET A 1 -62.54 54.52 24.27
C MET A 1 -61.95 53.20 24.74
N ASN A 2 -61.30 52.41 23.87
CA ASN A 2 -61.20 50.95 24.03
C ASN A 2 -60.12 50.46 25.03
N LEU A 3 -60.56 49.86 26.13
CA LEU A 3 -59.73 49.24 27.18
C LEU A 3 -59.28 47.81 26.76
N LYS A 4 -58.56 47.66 25.63
CA LYS A 4 -58.29 46.33 25.06
C LYS A 4 -56.93 46.08 24.38
N PHE A 5 -55.92 46.95 24.58
CA PHE A 5 -54.63 46.80 23.88
C PHE A 5 -53.33 47.04 24.69
N ILE A 6 -53.38 47.23 26.01
CA ILE A 6 -52.17 47.46 26.85
C ILE A 6 -52.04 46.39 27.96
N LEU A 7 -52.26 45.12 27.61
CA LEU A 7 -52.22 43.99 28.58
C LEU A 7 -51.76 42.66 27.95
N LYS A 8 -50.81 42.73 27.01
CA LYS A 8 -50.11 41.55 26.45
C LYS A 8 -48.58 41.67 26.38
N SER A 9 -47.99 42.72 26.96
CA SER A 9 -46.54 42.98 26.99
C SER A 9 -45.92 42.92 28.40
N LEU A 10 -46.71 42.60 29.44
CA LEU A 10 -46.30 42.73 30.85
C LEU A 10 -46.48 41.42 31.64
N SER A 11 -45.79 40.36 31.21
CA SER A 11 -45.78 39.05 31.91
C SER A 11 -44.44 38.30 31.77
N LEU A 12 -43.32 39.01 31.50
CA LEU A 12 -42.01 38.38 31.30
C LEU A 12 -40.82 39.20 31.83
N PHE A 13 -41.06 40.01 32.87
CA PHE A 13 -40.01 40.57 33.73
C PHE A 13 -40.39 40.28 35.19
N PHE A 14 -39.38 40.14 36.05
CA PHE A 14 -39.45 39.61 37.43
C PHE A 14 -39.67 38.09 37.57
N LEU A 15 -38.63 37.32 37.25
CA LEU A 15 -38.03 36.31 38.16
C LEU A 15 -36.80 35.66 37.51
N ALA A 16 -35.65 36.34 37.57
CA ALA A 16 -34.32 35.74 37.35
C ALA A 16 -33.21 36.73 37.77
N SER A 17 -33.15 37.07 39.07
CA SER A 17 -31.92 37.61 39.66
C SER A 17 -30.90 36.49 39.86
N SER A 18 -30.43 35.93 38.75
CA SER A 18 -29.20 35.12 38.72
C SER A 18 -28.06 36.07 38.39
N PRO A 19 -26.88 35.96 39.04
CA PRO A 19 -25.77 36.85 38.73
C PRO A 19 -25.39 36.74 37.26
N LEU A 20 -24.99 37.86 36.67
CA LEU A 20 -24.19 37.90 35.45
C LEU A 20 -22.87 37.18 35.74
N ILE A 21 -22.88 35.86 35.63
CA ILE A 21 -21.66 35.06 35.69
C ILE A 21 -20.85 35.44 34.46
N TYR A 22 -19.71 36.05 34.77
CA TYR A 22 -18.55 36.29 33.92
C TYR A 22 -18.40 35.29 32.77
N ALA A 23 -17.93 35.79 31.63
CA ALA A 23 -17.58 34.97 30.47
C ALA A 23 -16.80 33.72 30.90
N LYS A 24 -17.42 32.54 30.68
CA LYS A 24 -16.75 31.27 30.86
C LYS A 24 -16.10 30.92 29.52
N ASP A 25 -14.79 30.74 29.56
CA ASP A 25 -13.91 30.55 28.40
C ASP A 25 -14.36 29.42 27.46
N PRO A 26 -13.76 29.29 26.25
CA PRO A 26 -13.85 28.10 25.40
C PRO A 26 -13.46 26.75 26.07
N ASP A 27 -13.19 26.74 27.37
CA ASP A 27 -13.03 25.57 28.23
C ASP A 27 -14.34 25.02 28.83
N ASP A 28 -15.52 25.62 28.60
CA ASP A 28 -16.76 25.19 29.27
C ASP A 28 -17.12 23.71 29.02
N VAL A 29 -17.09 23.25 27.76
CA VAL A 29 -17.37 21.84 27.39
C VAL A 29 -16.37 20.88 28.04
N CYS A 30 -15.07 21.15 27.94
CA CYS A 30 -14.06 20.31 28.57
C CYS A 30 -14.14 20.35 30.10
N THR A 31 -14.52 21.47 30.71
CA THR A 31 -14.70 21.59 32.15
C THR A 31 -15.89 20.76 32.61
N GLU A 32 -17.04 20.89 31.94
CA GLU A 32 -18.24 20.11 32.26
C GLU A 32 -18.01 18.60 32.07
N LEU A 33 -17.37 18.19 30.98
CA LEU A 33 -17.05 16.78 30.75
C LEU A 33 -16.00 16.26 31.75
N LYS A 34 -14.98 17.05 32.12
CA LYS A 34 -14.03 16.68 33.19
C LYS A 34 -14.73 16.50 34.54
N GLN A 35 -15.79 17.27 34.84
CA GLN A 35 -16.55 17.11 36.09
C GLN A 35 -17.46 15.88 36.08
N ASN A 36 -18.09 15.54 34.94
CA ASN A 36 -19.11 14.50 34.86
C ASN A 36 -18.60 13.11 34.41
N ILE A 37 -17.51 13.05 33.63
CA ILE A 37 -17.02 11.83 32.98
C ILE A 37 -15.73 11.32 33.64
N LYS A 38 -14.80 12.21 34.04
CA LYS A 38 -13.48 11.82 34.55
C LYS A 38 -13.52 10.90 35.78
N SER A 39 -14.53 11.03 36.64
CA SER A 39 -14.71 10.18 37.83
C SER A 39 -15.24 8.78 37.52
N LYS A 40 -15.74 8.54 36.30
CA LYS A 40 -16.33 7.27 35.87
C LYS A 40 -15.33 6.37 35.15
N VAL A 41 -14.38 6.95 34.42
CA VAL A 41 -13.42 6.22 33.56
C VAL A 41 -11.99 6.26 34.10
N GLU A 42 -11.22 5.25 33.74
CA GLU A 42 -9.79 5.13 34.05
C GLU A 42 -8.96 6.28 33.45
N TYR A 43 -9.20 6.61 32.17
CA TYR A 43 -8.52 7.70 31.48
C TYR A 43 -9.53 8.61 30.77
N PHE A 44 -9.44 9.90 31.06
CA PHE A 44 -10.16 10.96 30.37
C PHE A 44 -9.25 12.16 30.14
N SER A 45 -9.11 12.56 28.87
CA SER A 45 -8.50 13.83 28.48
C SER A 45 -9.47 14.64 27.62
N CYS A 46 -9.49 15.96 27.84
CA CYS A 46 -10.21 16.91 26.99
C CYS A 46 -9.40 18.20 26.88
N GLU A 47 -9.11 18.60 25.64
CA GLU A 47 -8.38 19.81 25.29
C GLU A 47 -9.23 20.67 24.33
N SER A 48 -9.37 21.96 24.65
CA SER A 48 -9.97 22.94 23.74
C SER A 48 -8.86 23.67 22.98
N LYS A 49 -8.93 23.67 21.64
CA LYS A 49 -7.96 24.35 20.76
C LYS A 49 -8.73 25.17 19.71
N GLY A 50 -8.78 26.49 19.93
CA GLY A 50 -9.47 27.41 19.02
C GLY A 50 -10.97 27.15 18.89
N GLY A 51 -11.65 26.85 20.00
CA GLY A 51 -13.09 26.55 20.03
C GLY A 51 -13.48 25.15 19.55
N LYS A 52 -12.49 24.29 19.29
CA LYS A 52 -12.69 22.87 18.96
C LYS A 52 -12.22 21.99 20.09
N ASN A 53 -13.01 20.98 20.43
CA ASN A 53 -12.68 20.04 21.49
C ASN A 53 -12.09 18.75 20.93
N ILE A 54 -10.99 18.31 21.55
CA ILE A 54 -10.33 17.00 21.37
C ILE A 54 -10.62 16.20 22.64
N ILE A 55 -11.25 15.05 22.52
CA ILE A 55 -11.61 14.19 23.65
C ILE A 55 -10.96 12.81 23.47
N ASN A 56 -10.37 12.29 24.55
CA ASN A 56 -9.84 10.94 24.63
C ASN A 56 -10.43 10.24 25.86
N ILE A 57 -10.99 9.03 25.69
CA ILE A 57 -11.65 8.27 26.75
C ILE A 57 -11.18 6.81 26.66
N ASN A 58 -10.71 6.23 27.77
CA ASN A 58 -10.62 4.76 27.91
C ASN A 58 -11.81 4.27 28.75
N ASP A 59 -12.83 3.74 28.08
CA ASP A 59 -14.11 3.37 28.65
C ASP A 59 -14.26 1.85 28.88
N GLY A 60 -14.70 1.52 30.08
CA GLY A 60 -15.33 0.24 30.41
C GLY A 60 -16.61 0.39 31.26
N SER A 61 -17.05 1.61 31.55
CA SER A 61 -17.97 1.96 32.64
C SER A 61 -19.05 2.99 32.31
N LEU A 62 -18.87 3.82 31.28
CA LEU A 62 -19.84 4.84 30.86
C LEU A 62 -21.12 4.22 30.32
N SER A 63 -22.25 4.86 30.57
CA SER A 63 -23.54 4.45 30.04
C SER A 63 -23.82 5.06 28.66
N ILE A 64 -24.91 4.61 28.01
CA ILE A 64 -25.36 5.20 26.73
C ILE A 64 -25.80 6.66 26.93
N GLU A 65 -26.30 7.02 28.12
CA GLU A 65 -26.65 8.39 28.50
C GLU A 65 -25.41 9.29 28.58
N ASP A 66 -24.30 8.78 29.13
CA ASP A 66 -23.02 9.50 29.17
C ASP A 66 -22.51 9.80 27.75
N PHE A 67 -22.56 8.81 26.84
CA PHE A 67 -22.25 9.04 25.42
C PHE A 67 -23.23 9.98 24.74
N ASN A 68 -24.52 9.93 25.06
CA ASN A 68 -25.49 10.90 24.55
C ASN A 68 -25.21 12.33 25.02
N LYS A 69 -24.69 12.51 26.25
CA LYS A 69 -24.22 13.81 26.75
C LYS A 69 -22.97 14.26 25.99
N ILE A 70 -21.94 13.42 25.86
CA ILE A 70 -20.74 13.72 25.07
C ILE A 70 -21.12 14.09 23.63
N PHE A 71 -21.99 13.32 22.98
CA PHE A 71 -22.43 13.54 21.61
C PHE A 71 -23.45 14.68 21.44
N SER A 72 -23.77 15.43 22.50
CA SER A 72 -24.58 16.65 22.41
C SER A 72 -23.75 17.89 22.03
N TYR A 73 -22.43 17.87 22.24
CA TYR A 73 -21.54 18.99 21.94
C TYR A 73 -21.03 18.91 20.50
N ASP A 74 -21.58 19.74 19.62
CA ASP A 74 -21.16 19.80 18.22
C ASP A 74 -19.76 20.40 17.99
N THR A 75 -19.18 21.06 19.00
CA THR A 75 -17.80 21.61 19.00
C THR A 75 -16.70 20.55 19.07
N ILE A 76 -17.04 19.28 19.30
CA ILE A 76 -16.07 18.16 19.27
C ILE A 76 -15.64 17.92 17.82
N SER A 77 -14.34 18.10 17.55
CA SER A 77 -13.76 17.84 16.22
C SER A 77 -12.87 16.60 16.16
N SER A 78 -12.42 16.10 17.33
CA SER A 78 -11.62 14.88 17.44
C SER A 78 -12.13 14.06 18.62
N PHE A 79 -12.36 12.77 18.40
CA PHE A 79 -12.87 11.87 19.43
C PHE A 79 -12.15 10.52 19.38
N THR A 80 -11.45 10.19 20.47
CA THR A 80 -10.78 8.90 20.67
C THR A 80 -11.51 8.12 21.75
N TYR A 81 -11.99 6.93 21.39
CA TYR A 81 -12.66 5.98 22.27
C TYR A 81 -11.84 4.69 22.35
N GLY A 82 -11.30 4.40 23.54
CA GLY A 82 -10.59 3.19 23.87
C GLY A 82 -11.42 2.26 24.77
N VAL A 83 -11.17 0.96 24.67
CA VAL A 83 -11.59 -0.07 25.63
C VAL A 83 -10.33 -0.84 26.03
N THR A 84 -9.89 -0.69 27.28
CA THR A 84 -8.58 -1.14 27.76
C THR A 84 -8.65 -2.28 28.78
N LYS A 85 -7.57 -3.06 28.84
CA LYS A 85 -7.37 -4.24 29.71
C LYS A 85 -7.68 -3.99 31.18
N ASP A 86 -7.26 -2.85 31.73
CA ASP A 86 -7.12 -2.63 33.17
C ASP A 86 -8.46 -2.46 33.92
N GLN A 87 -9.58 -2.57 33.21
CA GLN A 87 -10.95 -2.46 33.74
C GLN A 87 -11.67 -3.81 33.87
N TYR A 88 -11.06 -4.93 33.46
CA TYR A 88 -11.71 -6.24 33.43
C TYR A 88 -10.86 -7.36 34.03
N ASP A 89 -11.44 -8.05 35.01
CA ASP A 89 -10.85 -9.25 35.60
C ASP A 89 -10.84 -10.41 34.58
N PHE A 90 -9.65 -10.69 34.08
CA PHE A 90 -9.42 -11.72 33.07
C PHE A 90 -9.68 -13.14 33.58
N SER A 91 -9.62 -13.39 34.90
CA SER A 91 -9.94 -14.71 35.46
C SER A 91 -11.40 -15.09 35.23
N ASN A 92 -12.27 -14.09 35.02
CA ASN A 92 -13.72 -14.24 34.82
C ASN A 92 -14.18 -14.02 33.37
N ASN A 93 -13.28 -13.77 32.40
CA ASN A 93 -13.60 -13.50 30.98
C ASN A 93 -14.63 -12.38 30.74
N ASN A 94 -14.82 -11.46 31.69
CA ASN A 94 -15.95 -10.52 31.69
C ASN A 94 -15.63 -9.17 31.00
N TYR A 95 -15.05 -9.20 29.80
CA TYR A 95 -14.77 -8.01 28.98
C TYR A 95 -15.78 -7.87 27.83
N PRO A 96 -16.11 -6.64 27.39
CA PRO A 96 -17.12 -6.39 26.36
C PRO A 96 -16.64 -6.89 25.00
N THR A 97 -17.38 -7.83 24.39
CA THR A 97 -17.01 -8.40 23.08
C THR A 97 -17.41 -7.52 21.89
N SER A 98 -18.26 -6.51 22.09
CA SER A 98 -18.62 -5.52 21.06
C SER A 98 -18.59 -4.07 21.58
N ILE A 99 -18.22 -3.15 20.69
CA ILE A 99 -18.33 -1.70 20.91
C ILE A 99 -19.74 -1.28 20.48
N ASN A 100 -20.66 -1.26 21.45
CA ASN A 100 -22.10 -1.02 21.22
C ASN A 100 -22.61 0.34 21.75
N LYS A 101 -21.83 1.05 22.56
CA LYS A 101 -22.26 2.32 23.19
C LYS A 101 -22.23 3.53 22.24
N LEU A 102 -21.46 3.45 21.15
CA LEU A 102 -21.22 4.53 20.18
C LEU A 102 -22.41 4.77 19.20
N THR A 103 -23.65 4.67 19.69
CA THR A 103 -24.89 4.65 18.89
C THR A 103 -25.23 5.96 18.17
N ASN A 104 -24.68 7.08 18.63
CA ASN A 104 -25.11 8.43 18.22
C ASN A 104 -23.95 9.34 17.74
N LEU A 105 -22.80 8.78 17.36
CA LEU A 105 -21.62 9.55 16.88
C LEU A 105 -21.95 10.60 15.82
N LYS A 106 -22.91 10.31 14.92
CA LYS A 106 -23.40 11.24 13.88
C LYS A 106 -23.98 12.57 14.37
N LYS A 107 -24.25 12.72 15.68
CA LYS A 107 -24.61 14.02 16.27
C LYS A 107 -23.41 14.99 16.31
N LEU A 108 -22.17 14.48 16.32
CA LEU A 108 -20.94 15.25 16.27
C LEU A 108 -20.70 15.83 14.86
N LYS A 109 -21.47 16.87 14.49
CA LYS A 109 -21.47 17.45 13.14
C LYS A 109 -20.11 17.97 12.68
N ASN A 110 -19.24 18.40 13.60
CA ASN A 110 -17.89 18.92 13.26
C ASN A 110 -16.76 17.89 13.46
N LEU A 111 -17.09 16.61 13.70
CA LEU A 111 -16.12 15.53 13.85
C LEU A 111 -15.31 15.35 12.56
N LYS A 112 -13.99 15.51 12.67
CA LYS A 112 -13.00 15.39 11.59
C LYS A 112 -12.07 14.20 11.78
N SER A 113 -11.75 13.87 13.03
CA SER A 113 -10.90 12.72 13.37
C SER A 113 -11.59 11.84 14.39
N LEU A 114 -11.57 10.52 14.16
CA LEU A 114 -12.21 9.51 15.00
C LEU A 114 -11.25 8.34 15.19
N GLU A 115 -10.97 8.00 16.43
CA GLU A 115 -10.20 6.81 16.79
C GLU A 115 -11.08 5.86 17.63
N ILE A 116 -11.12 4.60 17.25
CA ILE A 116 -11.82 3.53 17.98
C ILE A 116 -10.82 2.44 18.28
N ILE A 117 -10.49 2.24 19.55
CA ILE A 117 -9.37 1.40 20.00
C ILE A 117 -9.88 0.31 20.94
N TYR A 118 -9.99 -0.92 20.44
CA TYR A 118 -10.17 -2.09 21.29
C TYR A 118 -8.79 -2.66 21.68
N HIS A 119 -8.52 -2.76 22.98
CA HIS A 119 -7.21 -3.12 23.53
C HIS A 119 -7.33 -4.02 24.76
N VAL A 120 -7.83 -5.22 24.53
CA VAL A 120 -8.00 -6.28 25.53
C VAL A 120 -6.94 -7.37 25.29
N ILE A 121 -6.13 -7.67 26.32
CA ILE A 121 -4.98 -8.58 26.25
C ILE A 121 -5.04 -9.60 27.38
N SER A 122 -4.98 -10.90 27.10
CA SER A 122 -4.65 -11.89 28.13
C SER A 122 -3.13 -12.01 28.29
N SER A 123 -2.65 -11.88 29.51
CA SER A 123 -1.32 -12.31 29.92
C SER A 123 -1.40 -13.76 30.40
N ASN A 124 -0.95 -14.71 29.58
CA ASN A 124 -0.72 -16.07 30.05
C ASN A 124 0.59 -16.15 30.86
N GLU A 125 0.66 -17.06 31.83
CA GLU A 125 1.92 -17.41 32.49
C GLU A 125 2.86 -18.10 31.49
N CYS A 126 3.77 -17.33 30.89
CA CYS A 126 4.81 -17.79 29.98
C CYS A 126 6.12 -17.09 30.35
N SER A 127 7.24 -17.81 30.27
CA SER A 127 8.57 -17.31 30.65
C SER A 127 9.12 -16.21 29.73
N THR A 128 8.47 -15.98 28.59
CA THR A 128 8.67 -14.84 27.70
C THR A 128 7.30 -14.34 27.23
N SER A 129 7.20 -13.07 26.85
CA SER A 129 5.93 -12.34 26.69
C SER A 129 4.96 -12.95 25.65
N CYS A 130 4.03 -13.79 26.12
CA CYS A 130 2.89 -14.30 25.34
C CYS A 130 1.63 -13.48 25.64
N GLU A 131 1.68 -12.19 25.30
CA GLU A 131 0.47 -11.36 25.24
C GLU A 131 -0.39 -11.80 24.06
N GLU A 132 -1.61 -12.25 24.33
CA GLU A 132 -2.58 -12.55 23.28
C GLU A 132 -3.63 -11.44 23.23
N TYR A 133 -3.69 -10.78 22.07
CA TYR A 133 -4.63 -9.70 21.81
C TYR A 133 -5.98 -10.28 21.38
N TYR A 134 -7.06 -9.78 21.99
CA TYR A 134 -8.43 -10.10 21.61
C TYR A 134 -8.96 -9.09 20.59
N LEU A 135 -9.91 -9.55 19.77
CA LEU A 135 -10.62 -8.71 18.81
C LEU A 135 -12.08 -8.54 19.24
N GLY A 136 -12.52 -7.30 19.38
CA GLY A 136 -13.91 -6.93 19.56
C GLY A 136 -14.63 -6.79 18.21
N THR A 137 -15.95 -6.67 18.23
CA THR A 137 -16.74 -6.26 17.06
C THR A 137 -17.17 -4.79 17.17
N LEU A 138 -17.52 -4.19 16.04
CA LEU A 138 -18.09 -2.85 15.97
C LEU A 138 -19.55 -2.95 15.52
N GLU A 139 -20.48 -2.38 16.30
CA GLU A 139 -21.91 -2.48 15.99
C GLU A 139 -22.30 -1.81 14.66
N LYS A 140 -23.46 -2.23 14.14
CA LYS A 140 -24.04 -1.66 12.93
C LYS A 140 -24.47 -0.20 13.16
N ASN A 141 -24.21 0.64 12.17
CA ASN A 141 -24.45 2.09 12.11
C ASN A 141 -23.51 2.96 12.97
N THR A 142 -22.48 2.40 13.62
CA THR A 142 -21.54 3.21 14.42
C THR A 142 -20.77 4.23 13.58
N LEU A 143 -20.44 3.91 12.33
CA LEU A 143 -19.69 4.80 11.42
C LEU A 143 -20.61 5.51 10.40
N LYS A 144 -21.92 5.33 10.53
CA LYS A 144 -22.91 5.84 9.58
C LYS A 144 -23.14 7.35 9.73
N ASP A 145 -23.37 8.02 8.60
CA ASP A 145 -23.68 9.44 8.49
C ASP A 145 -22.56 10.40 9.00
N LEU A 146 -21.33 9.91 9.22
CA LEU A 146 -20.16 10.71 9.64
C LEU A 146 -19.55 11.53 8.47
N ASN A 147 -20.39 12.33 7.83
CA ASN A 147 -20.09 12.96 6.53
C ASN A 147 -18.89 13.93 6.53
N ASN A 148 -18.50 14.48 7.67
CA ASN A 148 -17.38 15.43 7.79
C ASN A 148 -16.06 14.79 8.24
N LEU A 149 -16.03 13.47 8.43
CA LEU A 149 -14.84 12.75 8.87
C LEU A 149 -13.76 12.76 7.78
N GLU A 150 -12.55 13.15 8.17
CA GLU A 150 -11.35 13.25 7.33
C GLU A 150 -10.29 12.20 7.72
N GLU A 151 -10.30 11.74 8.97
CA GLU A 151 -9.35 10.78 9.54
C GLU A 151 -10.10 9.71 10.35
N LEU A 152 -9.72 8.44 10.15
CA LEU A 152 -10.30 7.31 10.87
C LEU A 152 -9.20 6.31 11.26
N PHE A 153 -9.05 6.07 12.56
CA PHE A 153 -8.20 5.02 13.12
C PHE A 153 -9.09 3.97 13.79
N ILE A 154 -8.94 2.70 13.42
CA ILE A 154 -9.63 1.60 14.09
C ILE A 154 -8.62 0.54 14.49
N ALA A 155 -8.60 0.20 15.78
CA ALA A 155 -7.74 -0.82 16.36
C ALA A 155 -8.52 -1.93 17.06
N GLY A 156 -8.07 -3.18 16.94
CA GLY A 156 -8.58 -4.31 17.74
C GLY A 156 -9.93 -4.87 17.27
N ILE A 157 -10.34 -4.63 16.02
CA ILE A 157 -11.69 -4.95 15.51
C ILE A 157 -11.69 -6.09 14.50
N LYS A 158 -12.63 -7.02 14.68
CA LYS A 158 -13.10 -7.95 13.63
C LYS A 158 -14.23 -7.29 12.85
N PHE A 159 -14.01 -7.04 11.56
CA PHE A 159 -14.96 -6.30 10.73
C PHE A 159 -16.10 -7.16 10.18
N SER A 160 -17.30 -6.60 10.14
CA SER A 160 -18.47 -7.12 9.41
C SER A 160 -18.66 -6.39 8.06
N GLN A 161 -19.50 -6.94 7.19
CA GLN A 161 -19.84 -6.31 5.91
C GLN A 161 -20.51 -4.94 6.09
N ASP A 162 -21.30 -4.76 7.15
CA ASP A 162 -21.92 -3.47 7.45
C ASP A 162 -20.85 -2.42 7.79
N ASN A 163 -19.84 -2.76 8.60
CA ASN A 163 -18.75 -1.83 8.90
C ASN A 163 -17.96 -1.45 7.64
N ILE A 164 -17.69 -2.40 6.74
CA ILE A 164 -17.04 -2.13 5.44
C ILE A 164 -17.90 -1.19 4.56
N ASN A 165 -19.21 -1.40 4.54
CA ASN A 165 -20.14 -0.54 3.82
C ASN A 165 -20.20 0.88 4.41
N GLU A 166 -20.21 0.99 5.74
CA GLU A 166 -20.22 2.29 6.43
C GLU A 166 -18.91 3.05 6.19
N ILE A 167 -17.74 2.41 6.30
CA ILE A 167 -16.45 3.00 5.93
C ILE A 167 -16.48 3.49 4.48
N SER A 168 -17.04 2.72 3.55
CA SER A 168 -17.15 3.12 2.14
C SER A 168 -18.06 4.34 1.88
N SER A 169 -18.86 4.77 2.86
CA SER A 169 -19.73 5.94 2.77
C SER A 169 -19.04 7.26 3.16
N LEU A 170 -17.83 7.20 3.75
CA LEU A 170 -17.09 8.33 4.30
C LEU A 170 -16.38 9.16 3.22
N LYS A 171 -17.15 9.85 2.38
CA LYS A 171 -16.68 10.59 1.17
C LYS A 171 -15.67 11.73 1.42
N ASN A 172 -15.42 12.11 2.67
CA ASN A 172 -14.44 13.14 3.03
C ASN A 172 -13.14 12.57 3.63
N LEU A 173 -13.07 11.24 3.80
CA LEU A 173 -11.93 10.56 4.41
C LEU A 173 -10.65 10.70 3.56
N LYS A 174 -9.56 11.12 4.21
CA LYS A 174 -8.23 11.39 3.64
C LYS A 174 -7.17 10.42 4.16
N SER A 175 -7.30 10.03 5.43
CA SER A 175 -6.44 9.05 6.10
C SER A 175 -7.29 7.95 6.76
N LEU A 176 -6.86 6.70 6.60
CA LEU A 176 -7.51 5.53 7.17
C LEU A 176 -6.44 4.57 7.70
N THR A 177 -6.53 4.24 8.99
CA THR A 177 -5.63 3.30 9.64
C THR A 177 -6.41 2.13 10.22
N PHE A 178 -6.00 0.92 9.86
CA PHE A 178 -6.43 -0.31 10.50
C PHE A 178 -5.25 -0.88 11.29
N ASN A 179 -5.46 -1.14 12.58
CA ASN A 179 -4.45 -1.67 13.49
C ASN A 179 -5.03 -2.91 14.21
N ARG A 180 -4.26 -3.99 14.41
CA ARG A 180 -4.70 -5.21 15.12
C ARG A 180 -6.12 -5.67 14.73
N TYR A 181 -6.34 -6.06 13.48
CA TYR A 181 -7.69 -6.31 12.95
C TYR A 181 -7.82 -7.67 12.25
N SER A 182 -9.07 -8.13 12.10
CA SER A 182 -9.41 -9.34 11.35
C SER A 182 -10.50 -9.07 10.32
N LEU A 183 -10.39 -9.77 9.18
CA LEU A 183 -11.31 -9.76 8.06
C LEU A 183 -11.82 -11.18 7.82
N ASP A 184 -13.12 -11.34 7.61
CA ASP A 184 -13.69 -12.62 7.21
C ASP A 184 -13.56 -12.81 5.68
N ASN A 185 -13.28 -14.04 5.24
CA ASN A 185 -13.12 -14.38 3.82
C ASN A 185 -14.41 -14.18 2.98
N SER A 186 -15.56 -13.98 3.62
CA SER A 186 -16.84 -13.67 2.96
C SER A 186 -17.05 -12.17 2.67
N LEU A 187 -16.18 -11.28 3.17
CA LEU A 187 -16.34 -9.84 3.01
C LEU A 187 -16.12 -9.37 1.56
N ASN A 188 -16.95 -8.41 1.14
CA ASN A 188 -16.89 -7.77 -0.17
C ASN A 188 -16.36 -6.33 -0.03
N PHE A 189 -15.18 -6.11 -0.59
CA PHE A 189 -14.44 -4.85 -0.49
C PHE A 189 -14.71 -3.86 -1.63
N LYS A 190 -15.52 -4.22 -2.63
CA LYS A 190 -15.70 -3.43 -3.87
C LYS A 190 -16.16 -1.99 -3.62
N SER A 191 -16.99 -1.78 -2.60
CA SER A 191 -17.54 -0.47 -2.21
C SER A 191 -16.46 0.53 -1.78
N LEU A 192 -15.34 0.08 -1.22
CA LEU A 192 -14.25 0.94 -0.73
C LEU A 192 -13.56 1.75 -1.86
N SER A 193 -13.76 1.35 -3.12
CA SER A 193 -13.33 2.14 -4.28
C SER A 193 -14.03 3.50 -4.43
N ASN A 194 -15.12 3.74 -3.68
CA ASN A 194 -15.81 5.03 -3.60
C ASN A 194 -15.05 6.11 -2.81
N LEU A 195 -14.00 5.76 -2.06
CA LEU A 195 -13.23 6.68 -1.20
C LEU A 195 -12.22 7.51 -2.01
N ASP A 196 -12.72 8.31 -2.96
CA ASP A 196 -11.92 9.05 -3.94
C ASP A 196 -10.92 10.06 -3.34
N LYS A 197 -11.20 10.59 -2.14
CA LYS A 197 -10.31 11.49 -1.39
C LYS A 197 -9.27 10.81 -0.50
N LEU A 198 -9.36 9.50 -0.29
CA LEU A 198 -8.43 8.77 0.58
C LEU A 198 -7.03 8.74 -0.04
N THR A 199 -6.07 9.42 0.59
CA THR A 199 -4.69 9.51 0.11
C THR A 199 -3.71 8.69 0.92
N GLU A 200 -3.97 8.50 2.21
CA GLU A 200 -3.12 7.78 3.15
C GLU A 200 -3.88 6.55 3.68
N LEU A 201 -3.24 5.38 3.62
CA LEU A 201 -3.81 4.12 4.09
C LEU A 201 -2.74 3.33 4.85
N LYS A 202 -3.09 2.86 6.05
CA LYS A 202 -2.15 2.20 6.96
C LYS A 202 -2.73 0.89 7.46
N PHE A 203 -1.93 -0.18 7.44
CA PHE A 203 -2.26 -1.49 7.95
C PHE A 203 -1.15 -1.95 8.91
N TYR A 204 -1.51 -2.16 10.17
CA TYR A 204 -0.58 -2.56 11.23
C TYR A 204 -1.08 -3.80 11.96
N HIS A 205 -0.24 -4.81 12.09
CA HIS A 205 -0.40 -5.87 13.07
C HIS A 205 0.74 -5.77 14.12
N ASN A 206 0.49 -6.30 15.32
CA ASN A 206 1.48 -6.44 16.39
C ASN A 206 2.24 -7.76 16.22
N LYS A 207 3.56 -7.72 16.45
CA LYS A 207 4.45 -8.90 16.37
C LYS A 207 3.92 -10.10 17.18
N PHE A 208 3.30 -9.84 18.33
CA PHE A 208 2.58 -10.82 19.15
C PHE A 208 1.21 -11.17 18.53
N GLY A 209 0.98 -12.47 18.28
CA GLY A 209 -0.22 -12.95 17.59
C GLY A 209 -1.54 -12.75 18.37
N TYR A 210 -2.65 -12.93 17.67
CA TYR A 210 -4.00 -12.72 18.22
C TYR A 210 -4.66 -14.04 18.61
N ARG A 211 -5.49 -14.02 19.67
CA ARG A 211 -6.52 -15.05 19.79
C ARG A 211 -7.60 -14.79 18.75
N ASN A 212 -7.82 -15.77 17.88
CA ASN A 212 -8.88 -15.79 16.85
C ASN A 212 -8.71 -14.77 15.70
N GLY A 213 -7.48 -14.38 15.35
CA GLY A 213 -7.21 -13.53 14.18
C GLY A 213 -5.87 -13.86 13.51
N ASP A 214 -5.88 -14.00 12.19
CA ASP A 214 -4.68 -14.23 11.37
C ASP A 214 -4.08 -12.89 10.92
N LYS A 215 -2.74 -12.80 10.75
CA LYS A 215 -2.07 -11.60 10.19
C LYS A 215 -2.17 -11.53 8.67
N ILE A 216 -3.33 -11.88 8.12
CA ILE A 216 -3.58 -12.01 6.69
C ILE A 216 -4.34 -10.78 6.21
N ILE A 217 -3.80 -10.11 5.20
CA ILE A 217 -4.46 -9.04 4.46
C ILE A 217 -4.79 -9.54 3.04
N PRO A 218 -6.08 -9.73 2.70
CA PRO A 218 -6.49 -10.07 1.34
C PRO A 218 -6.02 -9.00 0.34
N ASN A 219 -5.34 -9.43 -0.72
CA ASN A 219 -4.84 -8.51 -1.75
C ASN A 219 -5.97 -7.69 -2.40
N GLU A 220 -7.19 -8.22 -2.50
CA GLU A 220 -8.35 -7.49 -2.99
C GLU A 220 -8.81 -6.35 -2.06
N PHE A 221 -8.60 -6.46 -0.75
CA PHE A 221 -8.92 -5.42 0.22
C PHE A 221 -7.98 -4.22 0.07
N ILE A 222 -6.65 -4.45 0.10
CA ILE A 222 -5.65 -3.41 -0.17
C ILE A 222 -5.92 -2.75 -1.52
N ASN A 223 -6.19 -3.57 -2.55
CA ASN A 223 -6.41 -3.09 -3.90
C ASN A 223 -7.78 -2.45 -4.13
N ALA A 224 -8.70 -2.42 -3.16
CA ALA A 224 -9.96 -1.70 -3.30
C ALA A 224 -9.78 -0.18 -3.26
N PHE A 225 -8.78 0.32 -2.52
CA PHE A 225 -8.56 1.74 -2.24
C PHE A 225 -7.79 2.47 -3.37
N LYS A 226 -8.43 2.63 -4.55
CA LYS A 226 -7.77 3.09 -5.80
C LYS A 226 -7.20 4.53 -5.79
N SER A 227 -7.62 5.36 -4.85
CA SER A 227 -7.23 6.76 -4.65
C SER A 227 -5.87 6.93 -3.94
N VAL A 228 -5.45 5.92 -3.19
CA VAL A 228 -4.31 5.96 -2.25
C VAL A 228 -2.99 6.33 -2.95
N LYS A 229 -2.21 7.15 -2.26
CA LYS A 229 -0.89 7.67 -2.67
C LYS A 229 0.22 7.30 -1.68
N ASP A 230 -0.11 7.17 -0.40
CA ASP A 230 0.79 6.71 0.66
C ASP A 230 0.19 5.45 1.30
N LEU A 231 0.93 4.35 1.25
CA LEU A 231 0.53 3.06 1.81
C LEU A 231 1.63 2.56 2.74
N GLU A 232 1.24 2.18 3.95
CA GLU A 232 2.12 1.58 4.93
C GLU A 232 1.53 0.26 5.42
N ILE A 233 2.35 -0.80 5.37
CA ILE A 233 2.00 -2.16 5.77
C ILE A 233 3.12 -2.72 6.63
N SER A 234 2.77 -3.28 7.80
CA SER A 234 3.74 -3.88 8.73
C SER A 234 3.22 -5.18 9.33
N ASP A 235 4.11 -6.14 9.57
CA ASP A 235 3.84 -7.41 10.28
C ASP A 235 2.75 -8.30 9.63
N VAL A 236 2.90 -8.57 8.33
CA VAL A 236 1.97 -9.39 7.54
C VAL A 236 2.52 -10.80 7.26
N GLU A 237 1.66 -11.80 7.35
CA GLU A 237 2.06 -13.21 7.16
C GLU A 237 1.85 -13.74 5.73
N ASN A 238 1.01 -13.09 4.90
CA ASN A 238 0.77 -13.50 3.53
C ASN A 238 1.56 -12.69 2.49
N GLN A 239 1.81 -13.32 1.34
CA GLN A 239 2.35 -12.65 0.16
C GLN A 239 1.40 -11.55 -0.35
N LEU A 240 1.94 -10.35 -0.51
CA LEU A 240 1.24 -9.20 -1.07
C LEU A 240 1.43 -9.10 -2.60
N ASN A 241 0.45 -8.48 -3.26
CA ASN A 241 0.47 -8.13 -4.68
C ASN A 241 -0.30 -6.80 -4.86
N ILE A 242 0.42 -5.69 -4.67
CA ILE A 242 -0.14 -4.35 -4.63
C ILE A 242 -0.32 -3.82 -6.06
N SER A 243 -1.54 -3.39 -6.37
CA SER A 243 -2.00 -2.91 -7.68
C SER A 243 -2.80 -1.61 -7.52
N LEU A 244 -2.08 -0.59 -7.04
CA LEU A 244 -2.56 0.76 -6.77
C LEU A 244 -1.92 1.75 -7.77
N PRO A 245 -2.66 2.22 -8.80
CA PRO A 245 -2.09 3.00 -9.91
C PRO A 245 -1.71 4.43 -9.54
N ASN A 246 -2.08 4.88 -8.34
CA ASN A 246 -1.81 6.22 -7.83
C ASN A 246 -0.72 6.25 -6.74
N LEU A 247 -0.16 5.09 -6.37
CA LEU A 247 0.77 4.98 -5.26
C LEU A 247 2.10 5.69 -5.55
N VAL A 248 2.53 6.54 -4.61
CA VAL A 248 3.75 7.36 -4.67
C VAL A 248 4.72 6.95 -3.56
N THR A 249 4.21 6.68 -2.37
CA THR A 249 4.96 6.15 -1.22
C THR A 249 4.46 4.75 -0.90
N LEU A 250 5.38 3.81 -0.70
CA LEU A 250 5.10 2.51 -0.10
C LEU A 250 6.08 2.30 1.06
N LYS A 251 5.56 1.92 2.22
CA LYS A 251 6.34 1.42 3.35
C LYS A 251 5.92 -0.01 3.63
N LEU A 252 6.88 -0.92 3.67
CA LEU A 252 6.60 -2.35 3.69
C LEU A 252 7.63 -3.11 4.53
N ASP A 253 7.12 -3.93 5.44
CA ASP A 253 7.86 -5.04 6.03
C ASP A 253 8.00 -6.18 5.01
N LEU A 254 9.23 -6.58 4.69
CA LEU A 254 9.49 -7.66 3.73
C LEU A 254 9.44 -9.05 4.37
N HIS A 255 9.23 -9.15 5.68
CA HIS A 255 8.99 -10.44 6.33
C HIS A 255 7.83 -11.18 5.61
N ASN A 256 8.08 -12.44 5.23
CA ASN A 256 7.22 -13.29 4.40
C ASN A 256 6.97 -12.85 2.93
N GLN A 257 7.58 -11.78 2.42
CA GLN A 257 7.37 -11.27 1.05
C GLN A 257 8.37 -11.87 0.04
N LYS A 258 8.06 -13.08 -0.46
CA LYS A 258 8.92 -13.85 -1.38
C LYS A 258 8.92 -13.34 -2.83
N ASP A 259 7.84 -12.72 -3.28
CA ASP A 259 7.72 -12.15 -4.63
C ASP A 259 7.45 -10.64 -4.57
N ASN A 260 8.49 -9.84 -4.77
CA ASN A 260 8.40 -8.38 -4.83
C ASN A 260 8.31 -7.84 -6.27
N SER A 261 8.06 -8.71 -7.27
CA SER A 261 8.06 -8.34 -8.68
C SER A 261 6.91 -7.42 -9.10
N TYR A 262 5.86 -7.30 -8.27
CA TYR A 262 4.77 -6.34 -8.48
C TYR A 262 5.22 -4.88 -8.36
N LEU A 263 6.29 -4.60 -7.58
CA LEU A 263 6.80 -3.24 -7.35
C LEU A 263 7.21 -2.53 -8.64
N LYS A 264 7.76 -3.24 -9.63
CA LYS A 264 8.12 -2.66 -10.94
C LYS A 264 6.91 -2.14 -11.75
N ASN A 265 5.71 -2.64 -11.44
CA ASN A 265 4.47 -2.23 -12.12
C ASN A 265 3.86 -0.95 -11.51
N LEU A 266 4.31 -0.55 -10.32
CA LEU A 266 3.88 0.67 -9.62
C LEU A 266 4.58 1.90 -10.24
N SER A 267 4.14 2.29 -11.44
CA SER A 267 4.79 3.33 -12.27
C SER A 267 4.92 4.72 -11.62
N LYS A 268 4.05 5.07 -10.66
CA LYS A 268 4.09 6.33 -9.91
C LYS A 268 4.86 6.25 -8.60
N LEU A 269 5.33 5.07 -8.18
CA LEU A 269 6.08 4.88 -6.94
C LEU A 269 7.40 5.66 -7.02
N ARG A 270 7.67 6.50 -6.02
CA ARG A 270 8.90 7.31 -5.91
C ARG A 270 9.60 7.13 -4.58
N ASN A 271 8.86 6.87 -3.51
CA ASN A 271 9.39 6.66 -2.17
C ASN A 271 9.13 5.20 -1.78
N LEU A 272 10.19 4.46 -1.46
CA LEU A 272 10.09 3.08 -0.99
C LEU A 272 10.82 2.97 0.35
N TYR A 273 10.11 2.50 1.37
CA TYR A 273 10.65 2.24 2.69
C TYR A 273 10.53 0.74 2.96
N LEU A 274 11.66 0.09 3.20
CA LEU A 274 11.76 -1.34 3.43
C LEU A 274 12.30 -1.58 4.82
N TYR A 275 11.60 -2.42 5.57
CA TYR A 275 11.99 -2.79 6.93
C TYR A 275 12.71 -4.14 6.91
N VAL A 276 13.84 -4.24 7.64
CA VAL A 276 14.78 -5.37 7.52
C VAL A 276 14.59 -6.43 8.60
N GLY A 277 14.60 -7.70 8.19
CA GLY A 277 14.71 -8.89 9.03
C GLY A 277 15.90 -9.80 8.67
N GLY A 278 16.75 -9.37 7.73
CA GLY A 278 17.85 -10.16 7.14
C GLY A 278 17.58 -10.59 5.69
N ASP A 279 16.87 -9.76 4.92
CA ASP A 279 16.27 -10.11 3.64
C ASP A 279 17.18 -9.89 2.41
N ASP A 280 16.83 -10.55 1.31
CA ASP A 280 17.40 -10.33 -0.02
C ASP A 280 16.70 -9.14 -0.71
N PHE A 281 17.48 -8.10 -1.02
CA PHE A 281 17.03 -6.89 -1.72
C PHE A 281 17.44 -6.87 -3.20
N SER A 282 17.86 -8.01 -3.77
CA SER A 282 18.27 -8.15 -5.18
C SER A 282 17.21 -7.71 -6.18
N PHE A 283 15.92 -7.80 -5.81
CA PHE A 283 14.80 -7.34 -6.64
C PHE A 283 14.88 -5.85 -7.02
N LEU A 284 15.61 -5.03 -6.24
CA LEU A 284 15.81 -3.59 -6.49
C LEU A 284 16.52 -3.30 -7.83
N GLU A 285 17.28 -4.24 -8.38
CA GLU A 285 17.87 -4.12 -9.73
C GLU A 285 16.78 -3.95 -10.82
N ASN A 286 15.57 -4.43 -10.53
CA ASN A 286 14.42 -4.38 -11.43
C ASN A 286 13.40 -3.28 -11.08
N VAL A 287 13.64 -2.49 -10.03
CA VAL A 287 12.73 -1.42 -9.55
C VAL A 287 13.39 -0.05 -9.76
N ASN A 288 13.46 0.39 -11.02
CA ASN A 288 14.25 1.55 -11.43
C ASN A 288 13.52 2.90 -11.33
N GLN A 289 12.22 2.91 -11.03
CA GLN A 289 11.39 4.12 -10.99
C GLN A 289 11.41 4.88 -9.65
N ILE A 290 11.94 4.27 -8.59
CA ILE A 290 12.05 4.88 -7.27
C ILE A 290 13.13 5.98 -7.26
N THR A 291 12.90 7.02 -6.46
CA THR A 291 13.78 8.20 -6.33
C THR A 291 14.35 8.32 -4.92
N ASN A 292 13.58 7.90 -3.92
CA ASN A 292 13.98 7.87 -2.52
C ASN A 292 13.80 6.44 -2.00
N LEU A 293 14.87 5.85 -1.48
CA LEU A 293 14.86 4.52 -0.87
C LEU A 293 15.35 4.61 0.57
N TYR A 294 14.58 4.02 1.47
CA TYR A 294 14.94 3.76 2.85
C TYR A 294 15.00 2.25 3.08
N ILE A 295 16.08 1.77 3.68
CA ILE A 295 16.24 0.38 4.12
C ILE A 295 16.73 0.41 5.56
N GLY A 296 16.00 -0.20 6.50
CA GLY A 296 16.50 -0.29 7.86
C GLY A 296 15.55 -0.87 8.88
N TYR A 297 16.01 -1.04 10.11
CA TYR A 297 15.21 -1.63 11.18
C TYR A 297 14.09 -0.68 11.67
N ILE A 298 13.00 -1.24 12.23
CA ILE A 298 11.97 -0.46 12.92
C ILE A 298 12.31 -0.41 14.41
N THR A 299 12.55 0.80 14.93
CA THR A 299 12.98 1.04 16.33
C THR A 299 11.89 0.77 17.37
N SER A 300 10.61 0.67 17.00
CA SER A 300 9.47 0.71 17.91
C SER A 300 9.29 -0.52 18.82
N SER A 301 10.09 -1.56 18.67
CA SER A 301 9.71 -2.91 19.10
C SER A 301 10.77 -3.69 19.91
N TYR A 302 11.98 -3.15 20.13
CA TYR A 302 13.03 -3.84 20.89
C TYR A 302 13.76 -2.91 21.88
N PRO A 303 13.69 -3.19 23.20
CA PRO A 303 14.56 -2.55 24.19
C PRO A 303 15.98 -3.15 24.25
N PHE A 304 16.30 -4.15 23.42
CA PHE A 304 17.56 -4.90 23.46
C PHE A 304 18.34 -4.85 22.14
N GLY A 305 18.93 -3.68 21.84
CA GLY A 305 19.87 -3.50 20.73
C GLY A 305 19.26 -3.60 19.32
N TYR A 306 19.97 -3.05 18.34
CA TYR A 306 19.62 -3.28 16.94
C TYR A 306 20.09 -4.67 16.52
N PRO A 307 19.26 -5.47 15.82
CA PRO A 307 19.72 -6.74 15.29
C PRO A 307 20.74 -6.48 14.19
N ASN A 308 21.93 -7.02 14.43
CA ASN A 308 23.10 -7.04 13.56
C ASN A 308 22.77 -7.76 12.22
N THR A 309 22.21 -7.02 11.26
CA THR A 309 21.72 -7.54 9.97
C THR A 309 22.43 -6.91 8.77
N ASN A 310 22.77 -7.75 7.81
CA ASN A 310 23.23 -7.33 6.48
C ASN A 310 22.01 -7.10 5.57
N ALA A 311 22.15 -6.26 4.55
CA ALA A 311 21.15 -6.05 3.52
C ALA A 311 21.77 -6.28 2.13
N ASP A 312 21.50 -7.42 1.49
CA ASP A 312 22.03 -7.72 0.16
C ASP A 312 21.28 -6.94 -0.92
N CYS A 313 21.72 -5.71 -1.17
CA CYS A 313 21.16 -4.85 -2.21
C CYS A 313 21.78 -5.18 -3.57
N LYS A 314 20.98 -5.08 -4.64
CA LYS A 314 21.49 -5.02 -6.02
C LYS A 314 20.87 -3.81 -6.71
N PHE A 315 21.70 -3.00 -7.37
CA PHE A 315 21.23 -1.79 -8.03
C PHE A 315 21.58 -1.77 -9.53
N SER A 316 20.60 -1.38 -10.35
CA SER A 316 20.84 -1.10 -11.76
C SER A 316 21.58 0.21 -11.96
N LYS A 317 22.46 0.25 -12.97
CA LYS A 317 23.07 1.50 -13.47
C LYS A 317 22.04 2.50 -14.01
N ASN A 318 20.83 2.04 -14.36
CA ASN A 318 19.73 2.86 -14.86
C ASN A 318 18.77 3.35 -13.75
N SER A 319 19.16 3.20 -12.48
CA SER A 319 18.32 3.58 -11.34
C SER A 319 18.05 5.10 -11.29
N SER A 320 16.81 5.46 -10.96
CA SER A 320 16.37 6.85 -10.74
C SER A 320 16.64 7.35 -9.31
N LEU A 321 17.33 6.56 -8.47
CA LEU A 321 17.61 6.92 -7.08
C LEU A 321 18.45 8.19 -6.96
N LYS A 322 17.94 9.12 -6.15
CA LYS A 322 18.61 10.36 -5.74
C LYS A 322 18.93 10.36 -4.25
N THR A 323 18.05 9.76 -3.45
CA THR A 323 18.22 9.64 -1.99
C THR A 323 18.25 8.17 -1.61
N LEU A 324 19.27 7.78 -0.86
CA LEU A 324 19.39 6.45 -0.26
C LEU A 324 19.66 6.62 1.23
N LYS A 325 18.80 6.09 2.09
CA LYS A 325 19.02 6.04 3.54
C LYS A 325 19.07 4.59 4.01
N PHE A 326 20.13 4.25 4.71
CA PHE A 326 20.24 3.04 5.51
C PHE A 326 20.09 3.37 7.00
N HIS A 327 19.45 2.48 7.77
CA HIS A 327 19.33 2.62 9.21
C HIS A 327 19.52 1.28 9.93
N ALA A 328 20.36 1.24 10.96
CA ALA A 328 20.56 0.07 11.82
C ALA A 328 20.93 -1.24 11.07
N ILE A 329 21.83 -1.16 10.09
CA ILE A 329 22.39 -2.30 9.35
C ILE A 329 23.92 -2.23 9.29
N TYR A 330 24.56 -3.34 8.90
CA TYR A 330 25.97 -3.36 8.52
C TYR A 330 26.22 -2.70 7.15
N ILE A 331 27.33 -1.98 7.07
CA ILE A 331 27.90 -1.46 5.82
C ILE A 331 29.18 -2.24 5.51
N GLU A 332 29.18 -2.94 4.38
CA GLU A 332 30.28 -3.77 3.88
C GLU A 332 30.74 -3.29 2.49
N ASP A 333 31.94 -3.69 2.08
CA ASP A 333 32.50 -3.41 0.75
C ASP A 333 31.54 -3.82 -0.38
N SER A 334 30.83 -4.94 -0.22
CA SER A 334 29.81 -5.43 -1.16
C SER A 334 28.72 -4.39 -1.42
N LEU A 335 28.16 -3.80 -0.36
CA LEU A 335 27.14 -2.76 -0.43
C LEU A 335 27.70 -1.45 -1.01
N VAL A 336 28.92 -1.05 -0.65
CA VAL A 336 29.56 0.15 -1.21
C VAL A 336 29.76 0.02 -2.73
N ASN A 337 30.19 -1.15 -3.21
CA ASN A 337 30.31 -1.41 -4.65
C ASN A 337 28.96 -1.30 -5.39
N GLU A 338 27.84 -1.66 -4.75
CA GLU A 338 26.49 -1.49 -5.32
C GLU A 338 26.05 -0.01 -5.29
N ILE A 339 26.29 0.71 -4.19
CA ILE A 339 26.02 2.16 -4.08
C ILE A 339 26.76 2.95 -5.16
N LEU A 340 28.02 2.60 -5.45
CA LEU A 340 28.82 3.28 -6.47
C LEU A 340 28.19 3.23 -7.88
N LYS A 341 27.39 2.19 -8.19
CA LYS A 341 26.67 2.08 -9.47
C LYS A 341 25.59 3.15 -9.66
N LEU A 342 25.09 3.76 -8.59
CA LEU A 342 24.00 4.74 -8.60
C LEU A 342 24.51 6.13 -9.03
N SER A 343 24.68 6.35 -10.33
CA SER A 343 25.20 7.62 -10.89
C SER A 343 24.34 8.86 -10.55
N ASN A 344 23.04 8.69 -10.36
CA ASN A 344 22.08 9.76 -10.05
C ASN A 344 21.99 10.09 -8.54
N LEU A 345 22.72 9.39 -7.67
CA LEU A 345 22.64 9.55 -6.23
C LEU A 345 23.20 10.90 -5.79
N THR A 346 22.35 11.74 -5.20
CA THR A 346 22.69 13.09 -4.68
C THR A 346 22.67 13.16 -3.16
N LYS A 347 22.06 12.19 -2.46
CA LYS A 347 22.11 12.09 -1.00
C LYS A 347 22.23 10.64 -0.53
N LEU A 348 23.21 10.39 0.34
CA LEU A 348 23.39 9.12 1.05
C LEU A 348 23.37 9.37 2.56
N THR A 349 22.53 8.65 3.28
CA THR A 349 22.45 8.72 4.75
C THR A 349 22.67 7.33 5.35
N PHE A 350 23.57 7.24 6.31
CA PHE A 350 23.76 6.08 7.20
C PHE A 350 23.37 6.54 8.62
N SER A 351 22.45 5.83 9.27
CA SER A 351 21.90 6.23 10.58
C SER A 351 21.93 5.04 11.53
N ASN A 352 22.70 5.13 12.61
CA ASN A 352 22.96 4.04 13.55
C ASN A 352 23.50 2.77 12.84
N CYS A 353 24.25 2.96 11.74
CA CYS A 353 24.80 1.88 10.91
C CYS A 353 26.17 1.42 11.39
N TYR A 354 26.39 0.10 11.34
CA TYR A 354 27.62 -0.56 11.75
C TYR A 354 28.65 -0.60 10.61
N ILE A 355 29.72 0.18 10.73
CA ILE A 355 30.78 0.31 9.72
C ILE A 355 32.02 -0.56 9.99
N SER A 356 32.02 -1.34 11.08
CA SER A 356 33.16 -2.18 11.51
C SER A 356 33.60 -3.23 10.48
N SER A 357 32.69 -3.61 9.57
CA SER A 357 32.92 -4.60 8.51
C SER A 357 33.41 -3.98 7.19
N LEU A 358 33.51 -2.65 7.12
CA LEU A 358 33.98 -1.93 5.93
C LEU A 358 35.51 -1.89 5.90
N SER A 359 36.13 -2.30 4.79
CA SER A 359 37.58 -2.29 4.64
C SER A 359 38.12 -0.88 4.38
N LYS A 360 39.44 -0.71 4.49
CA LYS A 360 40.12 0.54 4.13
C LYS A 360 39.92 0.93 2.66
N GLU A 361 39.82 -0.06 1.75
CA GLU A 361 39.55 0.21 0.34
C GLU A 361 38.07 0.51 0.12
N GLY A 362 37.16 -0.18 0.81
CA GLY A 362 35.73 0.14 0.84
C GLY A 362 35.45 1.56 1.33
N PHE A 363 36.16 2.02 2.37
CA PHE A 363 36.09 3.40 2.85
C PHE A 363 36.58 4.41 1.79
N LYS A 364 37.75 4.14 1.19
CA LYS A 364 38.32 4.98 0.12
C LYS A 364 37.40 5.05 -1.11
N GLN A 365 36.78 3.94 -1.48
CA GLN A 365 35.76 3.84 -2.51
C GLN A 365 34.53 4.69 -2.19
N LEU A 366 33.97 4.56 -0.97
CA LEU A 366 32.84 5.35 -0.51
C LEU A 366 33.14 6.86 -0.55
N LYS A 367 34.35 7.26 -0.18
CA LYS A 367 34.78 8.67 -0.20
C LYS A 367 34.77 9.30 -1.61
N THR A 368 34.92 8.52 -2.68
CA THR A 368 34.78 9.04 -4.07
C THR A 368 33.36 9.55 -4.39
N LEU A 369 32.36 9.26 -3.56
CA LEU A 369 31.05 9.88 -3.66
C LEU A 369 31.08 11.38 -3.31
N GLU A 370 32.00 11.84 -2.47
CA GLU A 370 32.12 13.25 -2.06
C GLU A 370 32.45 14.17 -3.25
N ASP A 371 33.18 13.66 -4.24
CA ASP A 371 33.53 14.38 -5.48
C ASP A 371 32.32 14.57 -6.42
N ARG A 372 31.20 13.86 -6.19
CA ARG A 372 29.96 14.03 -6.96
C ARG A 372 29.28 15.33 -6.58
N CYS A 373 28.50 15.88 -7.51
CA CYS A 373 27.96 17.23 -7.33
C CYS A 373 26.59 17.45 -7.99
N PRO A 374 25.59 17.97 -7.25
CA PRO A 374 25.58 18.13 -5.79
C PRO A 374 25.56 16.76 -5.10
N PHE A 375 26.27 16.63 -3.98
CA PHE A 375 26.22 15.41 -3.14
C PHE A 375 26.17 15.76 -1.65
N GLU A 376 25.26 15.11 -0.92
CA GLU A 376 25.14 15.20 0.54
C GLU A 376 25.39 13.82 1.15
N PHE A 377 26.33 13.73 2.08
CA PHE A 377 26.58 12.54 2.88
C PHE A 377 26.31 12.83 4.36
N GLU A 378 25.59 11.94 5.02
CA GLU A 378 25.18 12.09 6.40
C GLU A 378 25.39 10.77 7.14
N TYR A 379 26.38 10.72 8.03
CA TYR A 379 26.60 9.63 8.97
C TYR A 379 26.16 10.10 10.35
N ASP A 380 25.09 9.49 10.83
CA ASP A 380 24.50 9.76 12.13
C ASP A 380 24.56 8.51 13.00
N ASN A 381 24.84 8.70 14.29
CA ASN A 381 24.84 7.61 15.26
C ASN A 381 24.40 8.19 16.62
N ASP A 382 23.14 7.93 16.98
CA ASP A 382 22.49 8.41 18.21
C ASP A 382 23.06 7.74 19.48
N TYR A 383 23.77 6.62 19.32
CA TYR A 383 24.25 5.79 20.42
C TYR A 383 25.77 5.92 20.58
N GLU A 384 26.19 6.75 21.54
CA GLU A 384 27.59 6.86 22.02
C GLU A 384 28.11 5.54 22.64
N ILE A 385 27.24 4.55 22.86
CA ILE A 385 27.48 3.32 23.64
C ILE A 385 28.21 2.23 22.83
N TYR A 386 28.36 2.39 21.52
CA TYR A 386 29.15 1.49 20.69
C TYR A 386 30.29 2.28 20.04
N GLU A 387 31.53 1.94 20.40
CA GLU A 387 32.73 2.39 19.67
C GLU A 387 32.73 1.78 18.25
N THR A 388 31.90 2.32 17.36
CA THR A 388 31.89 1.95 15.95
C THR A 388 33.19 2.42 15.34
N GLY A 389 34.13 1.48 15.17
CA GLY A 389 35.52 1.75 14.82
C GLY A 389 35.69 2.77 13.70
N ASN A 390 36.29 3.91 14.05
CA ASN A 390 36.91 4.88 13.16
C ASN A 390 36.22 5.12 11.80
N TRP A 391 35.03 5.75 11.82
CA TRP A 391 34.84 6.80 10.82
C TRP A 391 35.96 7.83 11.09
N PRO A 392 36.92 8.07 10.16
CA PRO A 392 38.09 8.87 10.50
C PRO A 392 37.64 10.26 10.93
N SER A 393 38.11 10.71 12.10
CA SER A 393 37.69 11.94 12.78
C SER A 393 37.90 13.21 11.96
N GLU A 394 38.70 13.13 10.90
CA GLU A 394 38.92 14.16 9.87
C GLU A 394 37.71 14.36 8.93
N ASN A 395 36.78 13.40 8.86
CA ASN A 395 35.59 13.47 8.01
C ASN A 395 34.38 13.93 8.82
N LYS A 396 33.72 14.99 8.36
CA LYS A 396 32.53 15.56 9.01
C LYS A 396 31.41 14.53 9.09
N LYS A 397 30.74 14.38 10.25
CA LYS A 397 29.48 13.60 10.41
C LYS A 397 28.44 13.94 9.32
N LYS A 398 28.45 15.20 8.86
CA LYS A 398 27.68 15.67 7.71
C LYS A 398 28.57 16.39 6.71
N TYR A 399 28.59 15.89 5.48
CA TYR A 399 29.29 16.47 4.34
C TYR A 399 28.29 16.93 3.27
N LYS A 400 28.59 18.04 2.61
CA LYS A 400 27.77 18.53 1.50
C LYS A 400 28.64 19.26 0.47
N ASN A 401 28.70 18.70 -0.74
CA ASN A 401 29.34 19.33 -1.89
C ASN A 401 28.35 20.26 -2.60
N GLU A 402 28.31 21.52 -2.15
CA GLU A 402 27.56 22.60 -2.79
C GLU A 402 28.43 23.46 -3.73
N SER A 403 29.74 23.20 -3.79
CA SER A 403 30.74 24.05 -4.45
C SER A 403 30.58 24.18 -5.96
N CYS A 404 29.68 23.38 -6.57
CA CYS A 404 29.35 23.52 -7.98
C CYS A 404 28.47 24.73 -8.24
N LYS A 405 29.15 25.80 -8.65
CA LYS A 405 28.60 26.70 -9.67
C LYS A 405 28.20 25.85 -10.87
N ILE A 406 26.92 25.49 -10.98
CA ILE A 406 26.34 25.07 -12.25
C ILE A 406 26.76 26.13 -13.27
N PRO A 407 27.42 25.77 -14.39
CA PRO A 407 27.79 26.75 -15.40
C PRO A 407 26.52 27.36 -15.99
N SER A 408 26.09 28.48 -15.42
CA SER A 408 25.17 29.38 -16.09
C SER A 408 25.94 29.92 -17.28
N THR A 409 25.73 29.29 -18.44
CA THR A 409 26.33 29.65 -19.73
C THR A 409 25.81 31.01 -20.14
N THR A 410 26.39 32.03 -19.50
CA THR A 410 26.27 33.43 -19.88
C THR A 410 26.95 33.54 -21.24
N ILE A 411 26.14 33.42 -22.30
CA ILE A 411 26.59 33.69 -23.67
C ILE A 411 26.99 35.16 -23.70
N LYS A 412 28.29 35.43 -23.52
CA LYS A 412 28.88 36.75 -23.75
C LYS A 412 28.86 37.00 -25.25
N THR A 413 27.78 37.62 -25.73
CA THR A 413 27.67 38.07 -27.11
C THR A 413 28.77 39.11 -27.35
N LYS A 414 29.80 38.74 -28.10
CA LYS A 414 30.89 39.64 -28.48
C LYS A 414 30.39 40.54 -29.60
N THR A 415 30.06 41.78 -29.28
CA THR A 415 29.50 42.75 -30.24
C THR A 415 30.55 43.15 -31.27
N THR A 416 30.36 42.77 -32.53
CA THR A 416 31.13 43.30 -33.66
C THR A 416 30.33 44.43 -34.31
N THR A 417 30.87 45.65 -34.25
CA THR A 417 30.23 46.86 -34.77
C THR A 417 30.07 46.81 -36.28
N LYS A 418 28.86 47.09 -36.80
CA LYS A 418 28.69 47.53 -38.19
C LYS A 418 27.67 48.66 -38.28
N THR A 419 28.13 49.77 -38.83
CA THR A 419 27.43 51.07 -38.89
C THR A 419 26.35 51.08 -39.97
N THR A 420 25.13 51.56 -39.63
CA THR A 420 24.29 52.28 -40.60
C THR A 420 23.44 53.38 -39.92
N THR A 421 23.31 54.47 -40.67
CA THR A 421 22.83 55.83 -40.38
C THR A 421 21.40 55.99 -39.83
N THR A 422 21.17 57.15 -39.20
CA THR A 422 19.95 57.58 -38.48
C THR A 422 18.87 58.22 -39.37
N THR A 423 17.59 57.89 -39.16
CA THR A 423 16.43 58.74 -39.52
C THR A 423 15.33 58.65 -38.42
N LYS A 424 14.40 59.62 -38.38
CA LYS A 424 13.79 60.14 -37.14
C LYS A 424 12.25 60.03 -37.07
N LYS A 425 11.70 59.76 -35.85
CA LYS A 425 10.28 59.96 -35.41
C LYS A 425 9.20 59.04 -36.07
N THR A 426 8.05 58.64 -35.46
CA THR A 426 7.41 58.88 -34.15
C THR A 426 6.47 57.71 -33.74
N THR A 427 6.16 57.57 -32.44
CA THR A 427 4.93 56.95 -31.82
C THR A 427 4.65 55.43 -31.90
N THR A 428 4.95 54.76 -30.77
CA THR A 428 4.08 53.83 -30.00
C THR A 428 3.36 52.64 -30.67
N THR A 429 3.83 51.42 -30.35
CA THR A 429 3.11 50.51 -29.42
C THR A 429 4.08 49.45 -28.86
N LYS A 430 3.96 49.08 -27.58
CA LYS A 430 4.77 48.00 -26.96
C LYS A 430 4.07 46.66 -27.13
N THR A 431 4.78 45.65 -27.64
CA THR A 431 4.41 44.23 -27.54
C THR A 431 5.54 43.44 -26.89
N SER A 432 5.26 42.83 -25.75
CA SER A 432 6.23 42.08 -24.93
C SER A 432 6.46 40.67 -25.47
N LYS A 433 7.72 40.23 -25.53
CA LYS A 433 8.03 38.80 -25.67
C LYS A 433 7.72 38.09 -24.34
N LYS A 434 6.94 37.01 -24.39
CA LYS A 434 6.47 36.22 -23.24
C LYS A 434 7.49 35.11 -22.87
N PRO A 435 7.60 34.66 -21.59
CA PRO A 435 8.64 33.71 -21.16
C PRO A 435 8.53 32.30 -21.77
N GLU A 436 9.69 31.64 -21.88
CA GLU A 436 9.85 30.21 -22.23
C GLU A 436 9.69 29.35 -20.95
N SER A 437 9.14 28.14 -21.08
CA SER A 437 8.76 27.31 -19.92
C SER A 437 9.97 26.80 -19.13
N THR A 438 9.95 27.02 -17.81
CA THR A 438 10.96 26.51 -16.85
C THR A 438 10.56 25.18 -16.19
N SER A 439 9.45 24.56 -16.61
CA SER A 439 8.94 23.32 -16.01
C SER A 439 9.06 22.13 -16.96
N LEU A 440 9.45 20.97 -16.41
CA LEU A 440 9.73 19.70 -17.11
C LEU A 440 8.63 19.31 -18.12
N GLY A 441 8.77 19.74 -19.37
CA GLY A 441 7.94 19.34 -20.50
C GLY A 441 6.52 19.92 -20.55
N LYS A 442 6.15 20.90 -19.71
CA LYS A 442 4.80 21.51 -19.76
C LYS A 442 4.75 22.85 -20.51
N CYS A 443 3.57 23.16 -21.04
CA CYS A 443 3.24 24.36 -21.78
C CYS A 443 1.76 24.74 -21.62
N GLY A 444 1.41 25.95 -22.06
CA GLY A 444 0.04 26.47 -21.98
C GLY A 444 0.00 27.85 -21.33
N LYS A 445 -1.21 28.38 -21.12
CA LYS A 445 -1.43 29.73 -20.56
C LYS A 445 -0.62 30.01 -19.28
N ASP A 446 -0.57 29.01 -18.39
CA ASP A 446 0.03 29.08 -17.06
C ASP A 446 1.50 28.60 -16.99
N TYR A 447 1.98 27.90 -18.03
CA TYR A 447 3.32 27.29 -18.07
C TYR A 447 4.25 27.91 -19.12
N GLY A 448 3.72 28.74 -20.03
CA GLY A 448 4.50 29.37 -21.09
C GLY A 448 4.73 28.47 -22.31
N ASN A 449 5.76 28.82 -23.08
CA ASN A 449 6.02 28.21 -24.39
C ASN A 449 6.91 26.97 -24.27
N CYS A 450 6.67 25.99 -25.14
CA CYS A 450 7.57 24.87 -25.36
C CYS A 450 8.93 25.31 -25.92
N PRO A 451 10.01 24.55 -25.61
CA PRO A 451 11.32 24.78 -26.20
C PRO A 451 11.30 24.84 -27.73
N SER A 452 12.17 25.67 -28.31
CA SER A 452 12.22 25.89 -29.76
C SER A 452 12.19 24.60 -30.59
N GLY A 453 11.20 24.51 -31.49
CA GLY A 453 11.01 23.33 -32.35
C GLY A 453 10.17 22.21 -31.73
N GLN A 454 9.52 22.44 -30.59
CA GLN A 454 8.50 21.55 -30.03
C GLN A 454 7.09 22.17 -30.12
N CYS A 455 6.11 21.28 -29.99
CA CYS A 455 4.69 21.53 -30.16
C CYS A 455 3.97 21.39 -28.81
N CYS A 456 3.02 22.27 -28.50
CA CYS A 456 2.25 22.19 -27.27
C CYS A 456 0.93 21.43 -27.52
N SER A 457 0.79 20.23 -26.99
CA SER A 457 -0.46 19.44 -27.11
C SER A 457 -1.63 20.11 -26.39
N LYS A 458 -2.88 19.72 -26.70
CA LYS A 458 -4.09 20.20 -25.98
C LYS A 458 -4.08 19.93 -24.48
N TYR A 459 -3.23 19.00 -24.02
CA TYR A 459 -3.10 18.62 -22.62
C TYR A 459 -2.00 19.40 -21.87
N GLY A 460 -1.38 20.41 -22.51
CA GLY A 460 -0.37 21.25 -21.89
C GLY A 460 1.01 20.60 -21.76
N TRP A 461 1.36 19.70 -22.68
CA TRP A 461 2.67 19.03 -22.75
C TRP A 461 3.40 19.30 -24.07
N CYS A 462 4.72 19.40 -24.00
CA CYS A 462 5.63 19.62 -25.11
C CYS A 462 6.11 18.32 -25.74
N GLY A 463 6.14 18.27 -27.06
CA GLY A 463 6.64 17.12 -27.81
C GLY A 463 6.78 17.41 -29.30
N LYS A 464 7.25 16.42 -30.08
CA LYS A 464 7.49 16.54 -31.53
C LYS A 464 6.68 15.56 -32.39
N THR A 465 5.89 14.68 -31.79
CA THR A 465 5.08 13.71 -32.53
C THR A 465 3.74 14.33 -32.96
N GLU A 466 3.04 13.69 -33.90
CA GLU A 466 1.78 14.18 -34.44
C GLU A 466 0.70 14.43 -33.37
N GLU A 467 0.71 13.66 -32.27
CA GLU A 467 -0.19 13.85 -31.12
C GLU A 467 -0.01 15.21 -30.42
N TYR A 468 1.19 15.78 -30.51
CA TYR A 468 1.54 17.08 -29.93
C TYR A 468 1.45 18.20 -30.97
N CYS A 469 1.78 17.90 -32.22
CA CYS A 469 1.94 18.90 -33.28
C CYS A 469 0.70 19.11 -34.14
N SER A 470 -0.22 18.14 -34.25
CA SER A 470 -1.39 18.30 -35.10
C SER A 470 -2.41 19.27 -34.50
N ILE A 471 -2.82 20.27 -35.29
CA ILE A 471 -3.93 21.16 -34.94
C ILE A 471 -5.25 20.38 -34.82
N SER A 472 -5.47 19.33 -35.63
CA SER A 472 -6.67 18.50 -35.51
C SER A 472 -6.72 17.69 -34.20
N LYS A 473 -5.57 17.51 -33.54
CA LYS A 473 -5.45 16.93 -32.20
C LYS A 473 -5.39 17.98 -31.08
N GLY A 474 -5.53 19.26 -31.43
CA GLY A 474 -5.63 20.39 -30.51
C GLY A 474 -4.29 21.00 -30.10
N CYS A 475 -3.27 20.96 -30.95
CA CYS A 475 -2.02 21.69 -30.70
C CYS A 475 -2.27 23.18 -30.44
N GLN A 476 -1.73 23.71 -29.35
CA GLN A 476 -1.88 25.09 -28.89
C GLN A 476 -0.77 25.97 -29.50
N SER A 477 -1.09 26.63 -30.63
CA SER A 477 -0.12 27.41 -31.42
C SER A 477 0.45 28.65 -30.72
N GLU A 478 -0.23 29.17 -29.68
CA GLU A 478 0.30 30.23 -28.83
C GLU A 478 1.48 29.79 -27.94
N PHE A 479 1.61 28.47 -27.69
CA PHE A 479 2.56 27.91 -26.72
C PHE A 479 3.52 26.88 -27.34
N GLY A 480 3.47 26.65 -28.66
CA GLY A 480 4.38 25.75 -29.37
C GLY A 480 4.15 25.81 -30.87
N LYS A 481 5.07 25.22 -31.66
CA LYS A 481 4.87 25.13 -33.11
C LYS A 481 3.81 24.08 -33.42
N CYS A 482 2.82 24.39 -34.24
CA CYS A 482 1.80 23.44 -34.66
C CYS A 482 1.87 23.21 -36.16
N ASN A 483 1.67 21.95 -36.57
CA ASN A 483 1.70 21.53 -37.97
C ASN A 483 0.31 21.72 -38.58
N ASN A 484 0.23 22.61 -39.57
CA ASN A 484 -0.85 22.60 -40.55
C ASN A 484 -0.66 21.38 -41.45
N ASN A 485 -1.42 20.29 -41.26
CA ASN A 485 -1.52 19.25 -42.27
C ASN A 485 -2.40 19.77 -43.42
N GLY A 486 -1.75 20.56 -44.29
CA GLY A 486 -2.31 21.29 -45.43
C GLY A 486 -1.29 21.45 -46.57
N ASN A 487 -0.40 20.46 -46.70
CA ASN A 487 0.49 20.18 -47.83
C ASN A 487 1.71 21.10 -48.09
N THR A 488 2.60 20.54 -48.92
CA THR A 488 3.96 20.95 -49.31
C THR A 488 4.12 22.40 -49.78
N SER A 489 5.31 22.95 -49.52
CA SER A 489 5.85 24.21 -50.04
C SER A 489 5.40 24.62 -51.45
N THR A 490 4.76 25.80 -51.58
CA THR A 490 5.03 26.73 -52.69
C THR A 490 4.58 28.17 -52.41
N THR A 491 5.07 29.06 -53.26
CA THR A 491 5.15 30.53 -53.16
C THR A 491 3.82 31.29 -53.09
N THR A 492 3.88 32.44 -52.45
CA THR A 492 3.02 33.64 -52.52
C THR A 492 2.03 33.74 -53.69
N THR A 493 0.76 34.06 -53.41
CA THR A 493 -0.01 35.19 -54.03
C THR A 493 -1.30 35.48 -53.23
N THR A 494 -1.68 36.76 -53.18
CA THR A 494 -2.81 37.36 -52.44
C THR A 494 -4.17 37.23 -53.14
N THR A 495 -5.27 36.90 -52.43
CA THR A 495 -6.61 37.46 -52.74
C THR A 495 -7.62 37.36 -51.58
N LYS A 496 -8.77 38.04 -51.71
CA LYS A 496 -9.70 38.45 -50.63
C LYS A 496 -10.85 37.46 -50.32
N THR A 497 -11.15 37.37 -49.02
CA THR A 497 -12.48 37.42 -48.35
C THR A 497 -13.72 36.79 -49.02
N LYS A 498 -14.35 35.81 -48.34
CA LYS A 498 -15.80 35.85 -48.03
C LYS A 498 -16.23 34.93 -46.86
N THR A 499 -17.25 35.38 -46.14
CA THR A 499 -17.89 34.74 -44.98
C THR A 499 -19.16 33.96 -45.35
N THR A 500 -19.48 32.88 -44.63
CA THR A 500 -20.88 32.42 -44.39
C THR A 500 -21.02 31.52 -43.15
N LYS A 501 -22.25 31.39 -42.64
CA LYS A 501 -22.64 30.81 -41.32
C LYS A 501 -23.24 29.40 -41.41
N SER A 502 -23.15 28.66 -40.29
CA SER A 502 -24.17 27.73 -39.70
C SER A 502 -24.66 26.52 -40.54
N SER A 503 -24.74 25.30 -40.01
CA SER A 503 -25.74 24.96 -38.99
C SER A 503 -25.64 23.49 -38.49
N THR A 504 -26.27 23.25 -37.34
CA THR A 504 -26.44 21.95 -36.68
C THR A 504 -27.56 21.10 -37.29
N LYS A 505 -27.45 19.77 -37.19
CA LYS A 505 -28.64 18.91 -36.99
C LYS A 505 -28.31 17.57 -36.32
N THR A 506 -29.21 17.17 -35.42
CA THR A 506 -29.19 15.92 -34.65
C THR A 506 -30.13 14.90 -35.28
N SER A 507 -29.82 13.61 -35.24
CA SER A 507 -30.83 12.55 -35.41
C SER A 507 -30.50 11.28 -34.62
N THR A 508 -31.42 10.89 -33.75
CA THR A 508 -31.48 9.58 -33.08
C THR A 508 -32.24 8.57 -33.94
N LYS A 509 -31.86 7.28 -33.88
CA LYS A 509 -32.80 6.14 -33.80
C LYS A 509 -32.10 4.79 -33.56
N THR A 510 -32.92 3.76 -33.34
CA THR A 510 -32.64 2.61 -32.48
C THR A 510 -32.79 1.27 -33.23
N SER A 511 -31.95 0.29 -32.86
CA SER A 511 -32.10 -1.18 -32.97
C SER A 511 -32.98 -1.80 -34.07
N THR A 512 -32.42 -2.75 -34.81
CA THR A 512 -33.03 -4.09 -34.95
C THR A 512 -31.98 -5.15 -35.30
N LYS A 513 -32.33 -6.42 -35.11
CA LYS A 513 -31.44 -7.59 -35.08
C LYS A 513 -31.75 -8.52 -36.26
N THR A 514 -30.73 -9.08 -36.91
CA THR A 514 -30.93 -10.13 -37.93
C THR A 514 -29.83 -11.18 -37.84
N THR A 515 -30.21 -12.45 -38.03
CA THR A 515 -29.34 -13.62 -37.92
C THR A 515 -29.12 -14.22 -39.31
N THR A 516 -27.88 -14.56 -39.67
CA THR A 516 -27.62 -15.39 -40.86
C THR A 516 -26.38 -16.24 -40.70
N THR A 517 -26.46 -17.50 -41.11
CA THR A 517 -25.40 -18.51 -41.06
C THR A 517 -24.89 -18.86 -42.46
N THR A 518 -23.59 -18.77 -42.71
CA THR A 518 -22.93 -19.52 -43.80
C THR A 518 -21.44 -19.76 -43.51
N LYS A 519 -20.85 -20.72 -44.23
CA LYS A 519 -19.67 -21.50 -43.80
C LYS A 519 -18.38 -21.11 -44.54
N LYS A 520 -17.37 -20.69 -43.76
CA LYS A 520 -15.91 -20.76 -43.95
C LYS A 520 -15.31 -20.89 -45.37
N THR A 521 -14.49 -19.91 -45.73
CA THR A 521 -13.27 -20.11 -46.56
C THR A 521 -12.07 -19.48 -45.84
N THR A 522 -10.91 -20.12 -45.89
CA THR A 522 -9.75 -19.79 -45.04
C THR A 522 -8.71 -18.94 -45.78
N THR A 523 -8.30 -17.80 -45.20
CA THR A 523 -6.99 -17.18 -45.49
C THR A 523 -6.35 -16.65 -44.21
N THR A 524 -5.03 -16.74 -44.13
CA THR A 524 -4.27 -16.72 -42.87
C THR A 524 -3.83 -15.31 -42.49
N LYS A 525 -4.38 -14.74 -41.41
CA LYS A 525 -3.80 -13.58 -40.69
C LYS A 525 -3.92 -13.76 -39.18
N THR A 526 -2.79 -13.73 -38.49
CA THR A 526 -2.68 -13.94 -37.04
C THR A 526 -3.09 -12.68 -36.27
N SER A 527 -4.34 -12.65 -35.79
CA SER A 527 -4.83 -11.62 -34.87
C SER A 527 -4.90 -12.16 -33.43
N LYS A 528 -4.35 -11.43 -32.46
CA LYS A 528 -4.57 -11.73 -31.04
C LYS A 528 -6.03 -11.41 -30.68
N LYS A 529 -6.81 -12.45 -30.34
CA LYS A 529 -8.17 -12.33 -29.77
C LYS A 529 -8.06 -12.15 -28.24
N PRO A 530 -8.93 -11.36 -27.58
CA PRO A 530 -8.79 -11.03 -26.16
C PRO A 530 -8.80 -12.24 -25.22
N GLU A 531 -7.93 -12.15 -24.21
CA GLU A 531 -7.81 -13.06 -23.06
C GLU A 531 -8.95 -12.78 -22.06
N SER A 532 -9.44 -13.79 -21.35
CA SER A 532 -10.58 -13.65 -20.43
C SER A 532 -10.33 -12.62 -19.34
N THR A 533 -11.24 -11.64 -19.21
CA THR A 533 -11.21 -10.59 -18.19
C THR A 533 -11.99 -10.97 -16.92
N SER A 534 -12.35 -12.25 -16.75
CA SER A 534 -13.11 -12.74 -15.59
C SER A 534 -12.40 -13.90 -14.89
N LEU A 535 -12.35 -13.86 -13.55
CA LEU A 535 -11.66 -14.78 -12.66
C LEU A 535 -11.83 -16.26 -13.06
N GLY A 536 -10.83 -16.81 -13.75
CA GLY A 536 -10.72 -18.23 -14.09
C GLY A 536 -11.78 -18.79 -15.04
N LYS A 537 -12.65 -17.98 -15.65
CA LYS A 537 -13.71 -18.48 -16.55
C LYS A 537 -13.33 -18.39 -18.03
N CYS A 538 -13.88 -19.31 -18.82
CA CYS A 538 -13.67 -19.44 -20.25
C CYS A 538 -14.92 -20.01 -20.95
N GLY A 539 -14.95 -19.90 -22.28
CA GLY A 539 -16.07 -20.34 -23.10
C GLY A 539 -16.57 -19.23 -24.01
N LYS A 540 -17.65 -19.51 -24.75
CA LYS A 540 -18.20 -18.61 -25.78
C LYS A 540 -18.45 -17.18 -25.30
N ASP A 541 -18.89 -17.02 -24.05
CA ASP A 541 -19.26 -15.73 -23.45
C ASP A 541 -18.14 -15.09 -22.61
N TYR A 542 -17.09 -15.85 -22.26
CA TYR A 542 -16.00 -15.42 -21.37
C TYR A 542 -14.63 -15.32 -22.06
N GLY A 543 -14.49 -15.87 -23.27
CA GLY A 543 -13.25 -15.85 -24.03
C GLY A 543 -12.28 -16.98 -23.62
N ASN A 544 -11.00 -16.75 -23.90
CA ASN A 544 -9.97 -17.77 -23.80
C ASN A 544 -9.31 -17.80 -22.42
N CYS A 545 -8.96 -19.00 -21.97
CA CYS A 545 -8.07 -19.20 -20.83
C CYS A 545 -6.67 -18.60 -21.07
N PRO A 546 -5.97 -18.20 -19.99
CA PRO A 546 -4.59 -17.74 -20.08
C PRO A 546 -3.66 -18.76 -20.73
N SER A 547 -2.58 -18.26 -21.34
CA SER A 547 -1.64 -19.09 -22.13
C SER A 547 -1.14 -20.31 -21.35
N GLY A 548 -1.37 -21.50 -21.90
CA GLY A 548 -0.96 -22.76 -21.28
C GLY A 548 -1.96 -23.36 -20.28
N GLN A 549 -3.20 -22.85 -20.24
CA GLN A 549 -4.31 -23.48 -19.52
C GLN A 549 -5.38 -24.04 -20.47
N CYS A 550 -6.18 -24.93 -19.92
CA CYS A 550 -7.22 -25.72 -20.55
C CYS A 550 -8.59 -25.22 -20.09
N CYS A 551 -9.58 -25.18 -20.99
CA CYS A 551 -10.94 -24.77 -20.64
C CYS A 551 -11.80 -26.02 -20.42
N SER A 552 -12.23 -26.29 -19.19
CA SER A 552 -13.05 -27.47 -18.86
C SER A 552 -14.46 -27.37 -19.48
N LYS A 553 -15.20 -28.49 -19.51
CA LYS A 553 -16.60 -28.50 -19.99
C LYS A 553 -17.54 -27.57 -19.21
N TYR A 554 -17.15 -27.17 -17.99
CA TYR A 554 -17.89 -26.28 -17.11
C TYR A 554 -17.50 -24.79 -17.26
N GLY A 555 -16.63 -24.46 -18.23
CA GLY A 555 -16.22 -23.08 -18.51
C GLY A 555 -15.21 -22.52 -17.51
N TRP A 556 -14.33 -23.35 -16.98
CA TRP A 556 -13.27 -22.95 -16.06
C TRP A 556 -11.87 -23.28 -16.58
N CYS A 557 -10.90 -22.45 -16.25
CA CYS A 557 -9.50 -22.58 -16.64
C CYS A 557 -8.69 -23.36 -15.61
N GLY A 558 -7.89 -24.32 -16.09
CA GLY A 558 -7.01 -25.12 -15.24
C GLY A 558 -5.97 -25.90 -16.04
N LYS A 559 -5.15 -26.69 -15.35
CA LYS A 559 -4.06 -27.48 -15.95
C LYS A 559 -4.11 -28.98 -15.65
N THR A 560 -5.07 -29.44 -14.84
CA THR A 560 -5.22 -30.87 -14.52
C THR A 560 -5.99 -31.60 -15.61
N GLU A 561 -5.91 -32.93 -15.60
CA GLU A 561 -6.55 -33.79 -16.61
C GLU A 561 -8.06 -33.55 -16.76
N GLU A 562 -8.75 -33.18 -15.68
CA GLU A 562 -10.18 -32.85 -15.69
C GLU A 562 -10.53 -31.56 -16.45
N TYR A 563 -9.57 -30.65 -16.58
CA TYR A 563 -9.70 -29.43 -17.38
C TYR A 563 -9.18 -29.62 -18.80
N CYS A 564 -8.18 -30.48 -18.98
CA CYS A 564 -7.43 -30.63 -20.23
C CYS A 564 -7.88 -31.80 -21.11
N SER A 565 -8.54 -32.83 -20.57
CA SER A 565 -8.95 -33.99 -21.37
C SER A 565 -10.16 -33.68 -22.23
N ILE A 566 -10.06 -33.98 -23.52
CA ILE A 566 -11.19 -33.93 -24.45
C ILE A 566 -12.28 -34.94 -24.06
N SER A 567 -11.91 -36.11 -23.51
CA SER A 567 -12.91 -37.09 -23.02
C SER A 567 -13.68 -36.60 -21.78
N LYS A 568 -13.14 -35.61 -21.05
CA LYS A 568 -13.82 -34.91 -19.96
C LYS A 568 -14.46 -33.58 -20.43
N GLY A 569 -14.50 -33.35 -21.75
CA GLY A 569 -15.20 -32.25 -22.40
C GLY A 569 -14.44 -30.91 -22.46
N CYS A 570 -13.10 -30.95 -22.47
CA CYS A 570 -12.29 -29.74 -22.67
C CYS A 570 -12.68 -28.97 -23.96
N GLN A 571 -12.92 -27.68 -23.84
CA GLN A 571 -13.36 -26.78 -24.91
C GLN A 571 -12.16 -26.17 -25.66
N SER A 572 -11.74 -26.82 -26.74
CA SER A 572 -10.52 -26.49 -27.48
C SER A 572 -10.52 -25.14 -28.20
N GLU A 573 -11.69 -24.52 -28.41
CA GLU A 573 -11.78 -23.14 -28.92
C GLU A 573 -11.40 -22.07 -27.89
N PHE A 574 -11.42 -22.42 -26.60
CA PHE A 574 -11.25 -21.48 -25.47
C PHE A 574 -10.11 -21.86 -24.52
N GLY A 575 -9.38 -22.94 -24.78
CA GLY A 575 -8.20 -23.35 -24.02
C GLY A 575 -7.43 -24.47 -24.72
N LYS A 576 -6.23 -24.78 -24.25
CA LYS A 576 -5.46 -25.92 -24.80
C LYS A 576 -6.08 -27.21 -24.31
N CYS A 577 -6.42 -28.14 -25.21
CA CYS A 577 -6.92 -29.46 -24.82
C CYS A 577 -5.94 -30.55 -25.27
N ASN A 578 -5.80 -31.57 -24.44
CA ASN A 578 -4.94 -32.72 -24.70
C ASN A 578 -5.69 -33.71 -25.60
N ASN A 579 -5.25 -33.84 -26.86
CA ASN A 579 -5.62 -34.98 -27.69
C ASN A 579 -5.03 -36.23 -27.07
N ASN A 580 -5.87 -37.21 -26.71
CA ASN A 580 -5.38 -38.51 -26.27
C ASN A 580 -5.02 -39.39 -27.48
N SER A 581 -3.86 -39.11 -28.10
CA SER A 581 -3.17 -40.03 -29.00
C SER A 581 -1.66 -39.89 -28.86
N ASN A 582 -1.02 -41.02 -28.54
CA ASN A 582 0.42 -41.30 -28.54
C ASN A 582 1.30 -40.57 -27.50
N THR A 583 1.39 -41.22 -26.34
CA THR A 583 2.63 -41.77 -25.77
C THR A 583 3.97 -41.18 -26.25
N SER A 584 4.72 -40.58 -25.33
CA SER A 584 6.18 -40.63 -25.33
C SER A 584 6.73 -40.38 -23.92
N THR A 585 7.18 -41.46 -23.27
CA THR A 585 7.92 -41.44 -22.00
C THR A 585 9.30 -40.83 -22.21
N THR A 586 9.73 -39.92 -21.34
CA THR A 586 11.14 -39.49 -21.27
C THR A 586 11.70 -39.81 -19.89
N THR A 587 12.39 -40.94 -19.79
CA THR A 587 13.05 -41.40 -18.56
C THR A 587 14.34 -40.61 -18.35
N ILE A 588 14.44 -39.86 -17.24
CA ILE A 588 15.72 -39.26 -16.81
C ILE A 588 16.39 -40.19 -15.81
N THR A 589 17.44 -40.87 -16.25
CA THR A 589 18.23 -41.79 -15.43
C THR A 589 19.50 -41.09 -14.97
N THR A 590 19.61 -40.73 -13.68
CA THR A 590 20.86 -40.24 -13.08
C THR A 590 21.49 -41.30 -12.18
N LYS A 591 22.57 -41.93 -12.66
CA LYS A 591 23.48 -42.74 -11.84
C LYS A 591 24.49 -41.81 -11.14
N THR A 592 24.75 -42.03 -9.84
CA THR A 592 25.92 -41.46 -9.16
C THR A 592 26.64 -42.54 -8.35
N LYS A 593 27.97 -42.59 -8.48
CA LYS A 593 28.86 -43.58 -7.84
C LYS A 593 29.05 -43.29 -6.35
N THR A 594 29.29 -44.34 -5.58
CA THR A 594 29.86 -44.30 -4.22
C THR A 594 31.40 -44.28 -4.27
N THR A 595 32.03 -43.53 -3.35
CA THR A 595 33.42 -43.74 -2.87
C THR A 595 33.53 -43.28 -1.41
N LYS A 596 34.56 -43.75 -0.67
CA LYS A 596 34.58 -43.80 0.80
C LYS A 596 35.42 -42.72 1.50
N SER A 597 34.96 -42.44 2.73
CA SER A 597 35.56 -41.74 3.87
C SER A 597 37.00 -42.14 4.28
N SER A 598 37.73 -41.19 4.89
CA SER A 598 38.41 -41.30 6.20
C SER A 598 38.68 -39.87 6.76
N THR A 599 38.84 -39.54 8.05
CA THR A 599 39.39 -40.25 9.25
C THR A 599 38.80 -39.77 10.60
N LYS A 600 38.81 -40.67 11.62
CA LYS A 600 39.06 -40.54 13.10
C LYS A 600 38.99 -39.16 13.82
N SER A 601 38.70 -39.03 15.13
CA SER A 601 38.15 -39.91 16.20
C SER A 601 38.10 -39.16 17.54
N SER A 602 36.97 -39.19 18.27
CA SER A 602 36.88 -39.12 19.76
C SER A 602 35.42 -39.29 20.26
N THR A 603 35.11 -39.12 21.56
CA THR A 603 35.03 -40.23 22.54
C THR A 603 33.92 -40.06 23.59
N LYS A 604 32.90 -40.96 23.60
CA LYS A 604 31.92 -41.22 24.69
C LYS A 604 30.93 -40.07 25.03
N SER A 605 29.71 -40.30 25.54
CA SER A 605 29.06 -41.52 26.03
C SER A 605 27.57 -41.56 25.64
N SER A 606 26.96 -42.75 25.57
CA SER A 606 25.57 -42.95 25.13
C SER A 606 24.79 -43.83 26.11
N ILE A 607 23.58 -43.42 26.50
CA ILE A 607 22.56 -44.33 27.04
C ILE A 607 21.68 -44.80 25.87
N LYS A 608 21.38 -46.10 25.85
CA LYS A 608 20.75 -46.82 24.74
C LYS A 608 19.39 -47.34 25.19
N THR A 609 18.34 -47.03 24.41
CA THR A 609 17.09 -47.80 24.46
C THR A 609 16.67 -48.18 23.04
N THR A 610 16.20 -49.42 22.90
CA THR A 610 16.15 -50.15 21.63
C THR A 610 14.78 -50.04 20.98
N THR A 611 14.71 -49.82 19.66
CA THR A 611 13.46 -49.99 18.89
C THR A 611 13.62 -51.12 17.88
N LYS A 612 12.63 -52.01 17.86
CA LYS A 612 12.65 -53.30 17.15
C LYS A 612 11.98 -53.14 15.78
N THR A 613 12.65 -53.56 14.71
CA THR A 613 12.16 -53.41 13.34
C THR A 613 11.07 -54.43 13.01
N THR A 614 9.94 -53.98 12.45
CA THR A 614 8.96 -54.83 11.77
C THR A 614 8.56 -54.20 10.43
N LYS A 615 8.62 -54.99 9.35
CA LYS A 615 8.11 -54.62 8.02
C LYS A 615 6.60 -54.85 7.96
N THR A 616 5.85 -53.91 7.41
CA THR A 616 4.48 -54.15 6.91
C THR A 616 4.19 -53.38 5.62
N THR A 617 3.31 -54.00 4.83
CA THR A 617 2.82 -53.67 3.49
C THR A 617 2.23 -52.25 3.34
N LYS A 618 2.40 -51.64 2.15
CA LYS A 618 1.72 -50.38 1.79
C LYS A 618 0.20 -50.59 1.77
N LYS A 619 -0.54 -49.71 2.46
CA LYS A 619 -2.02 -49.64 2.53
C LYS A 619 -2.49 -48.26 2.01
N PRO A 620 -3.68 -48.11 1.39
CA PRO A 620 -4.06 -46.92 0.64
C PRO A 620 -3.93 -45.58 1.40
N GLU A 621 -3.46 -44.58 0.65
CA GLU A 621 -3.28 -43.18 1.04
C GLU A 621 -4.57 -42.38 0.74
N SER A 622 -4.92 -41.40 1.57
CA SER A 622 -6.22 -40.72 1.46
C SER A 622 -6.41 -39.95 0.15
N THR A 623 -7.58 -40.12 -0.47
CA THR A 623 -8.02 -39.39 -1.67
C THR A 623 -8.83 -38.13 -1.37
N SER A 624 -8.99 -37.76 -0.10
CA SER A 624 -9.74 -36.57 0.32
C SER A 624 -8.82 -35.53 0.97
N LEU A 625 -9.10 -34.24 0.73
CA LEU A 625 -8.30 -33.08 1.19
C LEU A 625 -8.04 -33.11 2.70
N GLY A 626 -6.91 -33.70 3.11
CA GLY A 626 -6.37 -33.64 4.47
C GLY A 626 -7.06 -34.51 5.53
N LYS A 627 -8.00 -35.39 5.19
CA LYS A 627 -8.66 -36.27 6.18
C LYS A 627 -8.01 -37.65 6.32
N CYS A 628 -8.26 -38.30 7.45
CA CYS A 628 -7.78 -39.66 7.77
C CYS A 628 -8.73 -40.36 8.76
N GLY A 629 -8.56 -41.68 8.89
CA GLY A 629 -9.38 -42.51 9.78
C GLY A 629 -9.95 -43.72 9.06
N ASN A 630 -10.82 -44.47 9.74
CA ASN A 630 -11.44 -45.70 9.22
C ASN A 630 -12.09 -45.50 7.83
N GLU A 631 -12.72 -44.34 7.59
CA GLU A 631 -13.43 -44.01 6.34
C GLU A 631 -12.51 -43.38 5.27
N TYR A 632 -11.49 -42.62 5.68
CA TYR A 632 -10.70 -41.76 4.79
C TYR A 632 -9.30 -42.30 4.47
N GLY A 633 -8.85 -43.36 5.15
CA GLY A 633 -7.54 -43.97 4.94
C GLY A 633 -6.40 -43.27 5.69
N ASN A 634 -5.17 -43.51 5.21
CA ASN A 634 -3.96 -43.04 5.85
C ASN A 634 -3.59 -41.61 5.43
N CYS A 635 -2.99 -40.86 6.35
CA CYS A 635 -2.30 -39.62 6.03
C CYS A 635 -1.08 -39.84 5.13
N PRO A 636 -0.65 -38.81 4.39
CA PRO A 636 0.60 -38.84 3.63
C PRO A 636 1.81 -39.14 4.50
N SER A 637 2.85 -39.70 3.88
CA SER A 637 4.08 -40.09 4.58
C SER A 637 4.68 -38.94 5.39
N GLY A 638 4.98 -39.20 6.67
CA GLY A 638 5.50 -38.21 7.62
C GLY A 638 4.44 -37.42 8.40
N GLN A 639 3.15 -37.65 8.17
CA GLN A 639 2.06 -36.95 8.87
C GLN A 639 1.33 -37.83 9.90
N CYS A 640 0.74 -37.16 10.87
CA CYS A 640 0.00 -37.71 11.98
C CYS A 640 -1.51 -37.60 11.75
N CYS A 641 -2.28 -38.62 12.13
CA CYS A 641 -3.74 -38.57 12.05
C CYS A 641 -4.30 -38.15 13.41
N SER A 642 -4.81 -36.92 13.51
CA SER A 642 -5.40 -36.40 14.75
C SER A 642 -6.61 -37.21 15.22
N LYS A 643 -6.98 -37.07 16.50
CA LYS A 643 -8.22 -37.65 17.07
C LYS A 643 -9.52 -37.22 16.38
N TYR A 644 -9.45 -36.17 15.55
CA TYR A 644 -10.57 -35.61 14.79
C TYR A 644 -10.58 -36.03 13.31
N GLY A 645 -9.69 -36.94 12.89
CA GLY A 645 -9.65 -37.45 11.53
C GLY A 645 -9.02 -36.51 10.50
N TRP A 646 -8.06 -35.69 10.92
CA TRP A 646 -7.29 -34.78 10.06
C TRP A 646 -5.79 -35.04 10.11
N CYS A 647 -5.12 -34.85 8.97
CA CYS A 647 -3.69 -35.03 8.79
C CYS A 647 -2.89 -33.76 9.06
N GLY A 648 -1.80 -33.90 9.82
CA GLY A 648 -0.86 -32.80 10.06
C GLY A 648 0.36 -33.26 10.86
N THR A 649 1.35 -32.38 11.03
CA THR A 649 2.62 -32.68 11.71
C THR A 649 2.77 -32.02 13.08
N SER A 650 1.79 -31.22 13.51
CA SER A 650 1.87 -30.51 14.80
C SER A 650 1.48 -31.39 15.99
N THR A 651 1.86 -30.98 17.20
CA THR A 651 1.56 -31.71 18.45
C THR A 651 0.07 -31.97 18.67
N LYS A 652 -0.83 -31.13 18.12
CA LYS A 652 -2.29 -31.36 18.15
C LYS A 652 -2.75 -32.54 17.26
N HIS A 653 -1.94 -32.91 16.26
CA HIS A 653 -2.17 -34.05 15.38
C HIS A 653 -1.44 -35.32 15.84
N CYS A 654 -0.21 -35.16 16.34
CA CYS A 654 0.67 -36.28 16.71
C CYS A 654 0.57 -36.70 18.19
N GLY A 655 0.07 -35.83 19.08
CA GLY A 655 -0.03 -36.08 20.52
C GLY A 655 -1.29 -36.83 20.95
N THR A 656 -1.77 -36.55 22.17
CA THR A 656 -2.83 -37.32 22.85
C THR A 656 -4.09 -37.52 22.00
N GLY A 657 -4.38 -38.78 21.68
CA GLY A 657 -5.52 -39.20 20.86
C GLY A 657 -5.21 -39.38 19.36
N CYS A 658 -3.95 -39.21 18.94
CA CYS A 658 -3.52 -39.52 17.58
C CYS A 658 -3.85 -40.98 17.19
N GLN A 659 -4.41 -41.15 15.99
CA GLN A 659 -4.88 -42.42 15.46
C GLN A 659 -3.73 -43.15 14.74
N SER A 660 -2.92 -43.90 15.49
CA SER A 660 -1.71 -44.58 15.00
C SER A 660 -1.93 -45.64 13.90
N LYS A 661 -3.19 -46.03 13.64
CA LYS A 661 -3.56 -46.87 12.49
C LYS A 661 -3.59 -46.11 11.15
N PHE A 662 -3.60 -44.78 11.18
CA PHE A 662 -3.84 -43.90 10.03
C PHE A 662 -2.79 -42.78 9.86
N GLY A 663 -1.81 -42.70 10.75
CA GLY A 663 -0.70 -41.75 10.69
C GLY A 663 0.36 -42.06 11.75
N ILE A 664 1.46 -41.32 11.74
CA ILE A 664 2.51 -41.41 12.76
C ILE A 664 2.00 -40.73 14.05
N CYS A 665 2.34 -41.26 15.23
CA CYS A 665 2.00 -40.64 16.51
C CYS A 665 3.23 -40.58 17.43
N ASN A 666 3.25 -39.60 18.33
CA ASN A 666 4.35 -39.34 19.27
C ASN A 666 4.15 -40.07 20.60
#